data_AF-A0A317IYW3-F1
#
_entry.id   AF-A0A317IYW3-F1
#
_cell.length_a   1.000
_cell.length_b   1.000
_cell.length_c   1.000
_cell.angle_alpha   90.00
_cell.angle_beta   90.00
_cell.angle_gamma   90.00
#
_symmetry.space_group_name_H-M   'P 1'
#
loop_
_entity.id
_entity.type
_entity.pdbx_description
1 polymer ?
#
loop_
_entity_poly.entity_id
_entity_poly.type
_entity_poly.pdbx_seq_one_letter_code
_entity_poly.pdbx_strand_id
1 'polypeptide(L)'
;MPTEARTAGARHFFSRHGTLSKWHPNYEYREGQVEMAEAVESALAEKRHLIVEAGTGTGKTLAYLVPALLSGKRIIVSTGTKNLQEQLFFKDVPFLEQHFTRPLKVCYMKGRSNYACRQKIYDAEKEPVLSGLEEVADFEIIREWEKTTEFGDRSELNTLPESSSAWAKIDARADLCTGQKCANFSRCFITAMHQRALESDIIIVNHHLFFADLALKDENYEGGILPEYHAVVFDEAHELEDVAGQYFGVSVSNYRFQELRRDIAAIGRMKKFGSPELDRILERLDEVSLRFFGLFGTGEGRSAFYGRGSFREENEEIYASLLAVLELIGSHLKLLHNPPEEIIPLFRRTTELREALRFLLEEEGEGYVFWLERRGRGCFLQATPIDVSQILASRLFEQVDTAVLTSATLAVAGGFDYAQKRLGLENARTLVVPGHFNYQKQALLYVPQHLPEPRSPAFPKSAAGEVVEILKHSRGRAFVLFTSYQQMRLVYDTVSLEIDYPTLMQGTGPRRALLEEFRSTPHCVLFATSSFWQGVDVPGEQLSCVIIDKLPFAVPNDPVVNARIESIRQAGGNPFYEYQIPQAAIALKQGFGRLIRSRSDRGVLVLLDHRITKQRYGQVFFDSLPDYGFTTRIADVEKFFNV
;
A
#
# COMPACT_ATOMS: atom_id res chain seq x y z
N MET A 1 -34.01 22.91 31.65
CA MET A 1 -33.97 22.69 30.20
C MET A 1 -32.55 22.94 29.74
N PRO A 2 -31.79 21.90 29.35
CA PRO A 2 -30.47 22.11 28.75
C PRO A 2 -30.68 22.47 27.28
N THR A 3 -30.11 23.60 26.89
CA THR A 3 -30.07 24.09 25.51
C THR A 3 -29.37 23.03 24.66
N GLU A 4 -30.11 22.43 23.73
CA GLU A 4 -29.55 21.67 22.61
C GLU A 4 -28.59 22.59 21.86
N ALA A 5 -27.29 22.51 22.17
CA ALA A 5 -26.28 22.99 21.25
C ALA A 5 -26.42 22.12 19.99
N ARG A 6 -27.06 22.65 18.95
CA ARG A 6 -26.85 22.17 17.58
C ARG A 6 -25.34 21.95 17.46
N THR A 7 -24.92 20.71 17.30
CA THR A 7 -23.51 20.37 17.04
C THR A 7 -23.08 21.26 15.90
N ALA A 8 -22.23 22.24 16.19
CA ALA A 8 -21.86 23.22 15.21
C ALA A 8 -21.14 22.48 14.07
N GLY A 9 -21.57 22.69 12.82
CA GLY A 9 -21.08 21.95 11.66
C GLY A 9 -19.57 22.10 11.43
N ALA A 10 -19.04 21.35 10.47
CA ALA A 10 -17.61 21.27 10.16
C ALA A 10 -16.92 22.65 10.11
N ARG A 11 -17.59 23.64 9.49
CA ARG A 11 -17.11 25.03 9.42
C ARG A 11 -16.80 25.65 10.78
N HIS A 12 -17.72 25.51 11.74
CA HIS A 12 -17.53 26.09 13.06
C HIS A 12 -16.36 25.39 13.77
N PHE A 13 -16.24 24.08 13.62
CA PHE A 13 -15.19 23.28 14.24
C PHE A 13 -13.79 23.75 13.85
N PHE A 14 -13.56 23.98 12.56
CA PHE A 14 -12.26 24.36 11.98
C PHE A 14 -12.08 25.89 11.76
N SER A 15 -12.99 26.72 12.25
CA SER A 15 -12.84 28.18 12.13
C SER A 15 -11.71 28.72 13.03
N ARG A 16 -11.22 29.94 12.75
CA ARG A 16 -10.14 30.61 13.53
C ARG A 16 -10.38 30.64 15.04
N HIS A 17 -11.64 30.73 15.44
CA HIS A 17 -12.07 30.75 16.85
C HIS A 17 -13.05 29.61 17.15
N GLY A 18 -12.92 28.54 16.37
CA GLY A 18 -13.78 27.37 16.39
C GLY A 18 -13.56 26.46 17.58
N THR A 19 -14.16 25.28 17.50
CA THR A 19 -14.02 24.26 18.53
C THR A 19 -12.57 23.78 18.65
N LEU A 20 -11.92 23.47 17.52
CA LEU A 20 -10.56 22.91 17.52
C LEU A 20 -9.52 23.89 18.07
N SER A 21 -9.69 25.20 17.84
CA SER A 21 -8.77 26.23 18.35
C SER A 21 -8.74 26.31 19.87
N LYS A 22 -9.80 25.83 20.55
CA LYS A 22 -9.87 25.78 22.02
C LYS A 22 -9.29 24.50 22.59
N TRP A 23 -9.21 23.45 21.77
CA TRP A 23 -8.83 22.10 22.17
C TRP A 23 -7.35 21.83 21.95
N HIS A 24 -6.80 22.34 20.85
CA HIS A 24 -5.42 22.09 20.49
C HIS A 24 -4.56 23.37 20.65
N PRO A 25 -3.59 23.41 21.59
CA PRO A 25 -2.84 24.62 21.92
C PRO A 25 -2.00 25.15 20.75
N ASN A 26 -1.58 24.27 19.84
CA ASN A 26 -0.84 24.62 18.63
C ASN A 26 -1.74 24.61 17.38
N TYR A 27 -3.05 24.80 17.54
CA TYR A 27 -3.95 24.87 16.40
C TYR A 27 -3.61 26.09 15.55
N GLU A 28 -3.49 25.87 14.26
CA GLU A 28 -3.32 26.93 13.29
C GLU A 28 -4.48 26.87 12.31
N TYR A 29 -5.11 28.02 12.08
CA TYR A 29 -6.18 28.13 11.11
C TYR A 29 -5.65 27.88 9.70
N ARG A 30 -6.32 26.98 8.98
CA ARG A 30 -6.02 26.62 7.59
C ARG A 30 -7.33 26.70 6.82
N GLU A 31 -7.43 27.66 5.91
CA GLU A 31 -8.63 27.86 5.09
C GLU A 31 -9.00 26.58 4.33
N GLY A 32 -7.99 25.94 3.71
CA GLY A 32 -8.19 24.67 3.04
C GLY A 32 -8.70 23.52 3.90
N GLN A 33 -8.37 23.51 5.20
CA GLN A 33 -8.93 22.51 6.13
C GLN A 33 -10.44 22.68 6.30
N VAL A 34 -10.90 23.94 6.34
CA VAL A 34 -12.32 24.27 6.43
C VAL A 34 -13.04 23.88 5.14
N GLU A 35 -12.51 24.28 3.99
CA GLU A 35 -13.09 23.98 2.68
C GLU A 35 -13.23 22.47 2.45
N MET A 36 -12.18 21.70 2.75
CA MET A 36 -12.24 20.24 2.66
C MET A 36 -13.32 19.68 3.60
N ALA A 37 -13.38 20.14 4.85
CA ALA A 37 -14.32 19.61 5.82
C ALA A 37 -15.78 19.94 5.47
N GLU A 38 -16.05 21.14 4.96
CA GLU A 38 -17.37 21.53 4.44
C GLU A 38 -17.76 20.71 3.21
N ALA A 39 -16.82 20.46 2.30
CA ALA A 39 -17.07 19.63 1.12
C ALA A 39 -17.39 18.17 1.51
N VAL A 40 -16.66 17.59 2.48
CA VAL A 40 -16.95 16.25 3.01
C VAL A 40 -18.29 16.22 3.71
N GLU A 41 -18.61 17.20 4.56
CA GLU A 41 -19.90 17.31 5.25
C GLU A 41 -21.07 17.36 4.25
N SER A 42 -20.95 18.21 3.23
CA SER A 42 -21.94 18.35 2.15
C SER A 42 -22.08 17.07 1.32
N ALA A 43 -20.97 16.40 0.97
CA ALA A 43 -20.98 15.14 0.23
C ALA A 43 -21.74 14.04 0.98
N LEU A 44 -21.46 13.88 2.29
CA LEU A 44 -22.12 12.89 3.15
C LEU A 44 -23.61 13.19 3.39
N ALA A 45 -23.97 14.47 3.44
CA ALA A 45 -25.35 14.92 3.62
C ALA A 45 -26.19 14.72 2.33
N GLU A 46 -25.62 15.07 1.18
CA GLU A 46 -26.31 15.05 -0.11
C GLU A 46 -26.20 13.71 -0.86
N LYS A 47 -25.49 12.73 -0.30
CA LYS A 47 -25.23 11.43 -0.92
C LYS A 47 -24.56 11.56 -2.29
N ARG A 48 -23.43 12.28 -2.34
CA ARG A 48 -22.66 12.50 -3.57
C ARG A 48 -21.21 12.16 -3.35
N HIS A 49 -20.61 11.45 -4.30
CA HIS A 49 -19.17 11.18 -4.27
C HIS A 49 -18.35 12.47 -4.41
N LEU A 50 -17.19 12.48 -3.77
CA LEU A 50 -16.26 13.60 -3.72
C LEU A 50 -14.85 13.10 -3.99
N ILE A 51 -14.12 13.80 -4.87
CA ILE A 51 -12.68 13.67 -5.03
C ILE A 51 -12.05 14.99 -4.57
N VAL A 52 -11.15 14.92 -3.60
CA VAL A 52 -10.48 16.10 -3.05
C VAL A 52 -8.97 15.90 -3.04
N GLU A 53 -8.23 16.78 -3.73
CA GLU A 53 -6.78 16.90 -3.55
C GLU A 53 -6.53 17.89 -2.41
N ALA A 54 -5.84 17.45 -1.36
CA ALA A 54 -5.48 18.31 -0.25
C ALA A 54 -4.00 18.13 0.08
N GLY A 55 -3.24 19.22 -0.12
CA GLY A 55 -1.78 19.22 0.04
C GLY A 55 -1.32 18.79 1.44
N THR A 56 -0.04 18.40 1.55
CA THR A 56 0.58 18.08 2.85
C THR A 56 0.40 19.23 3.84
N GLY A 57 0.15 18.91 5.11
CA GLY A 57 -0.02 19.92 6.17
C GLY A 57 -1.41 20.60 6.22
N THR A 58 -2.32 20.31 5.29
CA THR A 58 -3.70 20.84 5.30
C THR A 58 -4.53 20.33 6.48
N GLY A 59 -4.12 19.23 7.12
CA GLY A 59 -4.90 18.59 8.19
C GLY A 59 -6.05 17.73 7.65
N LYS A 60 -5.81 17.05 6.52
CA LYS A 60 -6.75 16.14 5.82
C LYS A 60 -7.47 15.19 6.75
N THR A 61 -6.70 14.55 7.63
CA THR A 61 -7.15 13.52 8.55
C THR A 61 -8.34 13.99 9.38
N LEU A 62 -8.19 15.12 10.08
CA LEU A 62 -9.30 15.69 10.84
C LEU A 62 -10.40 16.25 9.92
N ALA A 63 -10.04 16.79 8.76
CA ALA A 63 -11.00 17.39 7.83
C ALA A 63 -12.00 16.37 7.26
N TYR A 64 -11.64 15.10 7.08
CA TYR A 64 -12.62 14.05 6.76
C TYR A 64 -13.20 13.35 8.00
N LEU A 65 -12.41 13.18 9.07
CA LEU A 65 -12.83 12.41 10.24
C LEU A 65 -13.91 13.13 11.06
N VAL A 66 -13.79 14.45 11.23
CA VAL A 66 -14.76 15.22 12.03
C VAL A 66 -16.14 15.24 11.34
N PRO A 67 -16.30 15.59 10.05
CA PRO A 67 -17.59 15.46 9.37
C PRO A 67 -18.14 14.03 9.38
N ALA A 68 -17.27 13.01 9.25
CA ALA A 68 -17.70 11.61 9.34
C ALA A 68 -18.31 11.29 10.71
N LEU A 69 -17.66 11.70 11.80
CA LEU A 69 -18.17 11.55 13.16
C LEU A 69 -19.48 12.33 13.39
N LEU A 70 -19.55 13.58 12.88
CA LEU A 70 -20.74 14.43 13.01
C LEU A 70 -21.93 13.90 12.21
N SER A 71 -21.71 13.09 11.18
CA SER A 71 -22.78 12.51 10.37
C SER A 71 -23.66 11.52 11.16
N GLY A 72 -23.12 10.90 12.22
CA GLY A 72 -23.79 9.85 12.98
C GLY A 72 -24.12 8.59 12.18
N LYS A 73 -23.55 8.43 10.97
CA LYS A 73 -23.71 7.25 10.12
C LYS A 73 -22.52 6.31 10.31
N ARG A 74 -22.72 5.03 9.97
CA ARG A 74 -21.60 4.09 9.86
C ARG A 74 -20.75 4.39 8.63
N ILE A 75 -19.48 4.74 8.81
CA ILE A 75 -18.54 5.13 7.76
C ILE A 75 -17.25 4.32 7.86
N ILE A 76 -16.79 3.82 6.73
CA ILE A 76 -15.48 3.17 6.62
C ILE A 76 -14.42 4.22 6.29
N VAL A 77 -13.31 4.25 7.02
CA VAL A 77 -12.11 5.03 6.68
C VAL A 77 -11.04 4.06 6.23
N SER A 78 -10.71 4.06 4.94
CA SER A 78 -9.75 3.19 4.30
C SER A 78 -8.46 3.94 4.00
N THR A 79 -7.34 3.51 4.55
CA THR A 79 -6.03 4.17 4.39
C THR A 79 -5.08 3.40 3.48
N GLY A 80 -4.16 4.10 2.79
CA GLY A 80 -3.10 3.45 2.00
C GLY A 80 -2.16 2.56 2.81
N THR A 81 -1.81 2.95 4.05
CA THR A 81 -0.86 2.19 4.89
C THR A 81 -1.38 1.88 6.29
N LYS A 82 -0.84 0.81 6.90
CA LYS A 82 -1.10 0.44 8.30
C LYS A 82 -0.60 1.50 9.29
N ASN A 83 0.50 2.18 8.98
CA ASN A 83 1.01 3.24 9.84
C ASN A 83 0.05 4.43 9.91
N LEU A 84 -0.58 4.81 8.79
CA LEU A 84 -1.62 5.84 8.77
C LEU A 84 -2.87 5.39 9.54
N GLN A 85 -3.27 4.12 9.38
CA GLN A 85 -4.37 3.53 10.15
C GLN A 85 -4.11 3.59 11.66
N GLU A 86 -2.89 3.23 12.10
CA GLU A 86 -2.49 3.28 13.50
C GLU A 86 -2.41 4.72 14.04
N GLN A 87 -1.90 5.66 13.23
CA GLN A 87 -1.89 7.08 13.59
C GLN A 87 -3.31 7.60 13.84
N LEU A 88 -4.23 7.31 12.94
CA LEU A 88 -5.64 7.66 13.07
C LEU A 88 -6.25 7.10 14.37
N PHE A 89 -6.07 5.81 14.63
CA PHE A 89 -6.71 5.15 15.76
C PHE A 89 -6.06 5.45 17.12
N PHE A 90 -4.73 5.48 17.21
CA PHE A 90 -4.02 5.64 18.48
C PHE A 90 -3.64 7.09 18.81
N LYS A 91 -3.80 8.03 17.89
CA LYS A 91 -3.51 9.46 18.13
C LYS A 91 -4.71 10.36 17.85
N ASP A 92 -5.22 10.34 16.62
CA ASP A 92 -6.25 11.30 16.20
C ASP A 92 -7.60 11.05 16.88
N VAL A 93 -8.02 9.79 17.00
CA VAL A 93 -9.27 9.42 17.69
C VAL A 93 -9.21 9.74 19.19
N PRO A 94 -8.19 9.30 19.97
CA PRO A 94 -8.07 9.65 21.39
C PRO A 94 -8.03 11.15 21.64
N PHE A 95 -7.38 11.93 20.76
CA PHE A 95 -7.41 13.38 20.84
C PHE A 95 -8.85 13.93 20.74
N LEU A 96 -9.65 13.43 19.80
CA LEU A 96 -11.05 13.84 19.69
C LEU A 96 -11.88 13.35 20.89
N GLU A 97 -11.67 12.13 21.38
CA GLU A 97 -12.40 11.57 22.53
C GLU A 97 -12.24 12.41 23.81
N GLN A 98 -11.07 13.02 24.04
CA GLN A 98 -10.84 13.90 25.19
C GLN A 98 -11.77 15.11 25.25
N HIS A 99 -12.37 15.48 24.11
CA HIS A 99 -13.10 16.73 23.96
C HIS A 99 -14.57 16.54 23.57
N PHE A 100 -14.91 15.43 22.92
CA PHE A 100 -16.29 15.11 22.60
C PHE A 100 -17.05 14.68 23.88
N THR A 101 -18.27 15.19 24.04
CA THR A 101 -19.10 14.91 25.22
C THR A 101 -19.69 13.50 25.26
N ARG A 102 -19.60 12.76 24.15
CA ARG A 102 -20.07 11.37 24.01
C ARG A 102 -18.88 10.50 23.62
N PRO A 103 -18.81 9.25 24.10
CA PRO A 103 -17.77 8.32 23.68
C PRO A 103 -17.86 8.11 22.17
N LEU A 104 -16.70 8.15 21.50
CA LEU A 104 -16.65 7.90 20.07
C LEU A 104 -16.66 6.39 19.83
N LYS A 105 -17.58 5.92 19.00
CA LYS A 105 -17.67 4.50 18.65
C LYS A 105 -16.80 4.23 17.44
N VAL A 106 -15.50 4.09 17.68
CA VAL A 106 -14.50 3.87 16.63
C VAL A 106 -13.77 2.57 16.88
N CYS A 107 -13.56 1.79 15.84
CA CYS A 107 -12.66 0.64 15.87
C CYS A 107 -11.75 0.65 14.65
N TYR A 108 -10.73 -0.20 14.69
CA TYR A 108 -9.91 -0.50 13.52
C TYR A 108 -9.93 -2.00 13.21
N MET A 109 -9.72 -2.35 11.95
CA MET A 109 -9.64 -3.73 11.49
C MET A 109 -8.42 -3.93 10.59
N LYS A 110 -7.64 -4.98 10.83
CA LYS A 110 -6.51 -5.38 9.99
C LYS A 110 -6.76 -6.77 9.37
N GLY A 111 -5.91 -7.16 8.43
CA GLY A 111 -5.93 -8.54 7.92
C GLY A 111 -5.64 -9.57 9.01
N ARG A 112 -6.17 -10.78 8.88
CA ARG A 112 -6.11 -11.83 9.92
C ARG A 112 -4.71 -12.21 10.39
N SER A 113 -3.69 -12.11 9.52
CA SER A 113 -2.29 -12.37 9.87
C SER A 113 -1.69 -11.37 10.87
N ASN A 114 -2.38 -10.25 11.14
CA ASN A 114 -1.96 -9.28 12.16
C ASN A 114 -2.53 -9.62 13.54
N TYR A 115 -3.41 -10.60 13.66
CA TYR A 115 -3.98 -10.99 14.95
C TYR A 115 -3.43 -12.33 15.40
N ALA A 116 -3.21 -12.47 16.71
CA ALA A 116 -2.85 -13.74 17.31
C ALA A 116 -4.05 -14.71 17.35
N CYS A 117 -3.79 -16.00 17.19
CA CYS A 117 -4.78 -17.06 17.41
C CYS A 117 -4.55 -17.73 18.76
N ARG A 118 -5.44 -17.47 19.74
CA ARG A 118 -5.41 -18.12 21.07
C ARG A 118 -5.34 -19.63 20.98
N GLN A 119 -6.10 -20.23 20.05
CA GLN A 119 -6.09 -21.68 19.85
C GLN A 119 -4.70 -22.18 19.47
N LYS A 120 -4.06 -21.57 18.47
CA LYS A 120 -2.71 -21.96 18.03
C LYS A 120 -1.66 -21.72 19.12
N ILE A 121 -1.78 -20.65 19.91
CA ILE A 121 -0.90 -20.39 21.05
C ILE A 121 -1.00 -21.53 22.08
N TYR A 122 -2.21 -21.92 22.47
CA TYR A 122 -2.42 -22.99 23.46
C TYR A 122 -2.07 -24.39 22.94
N ASP A 123 -2.20 -24.62 21.63
CA ASP A 123 -1.75 -25.86 21.00
C ASP A 123 -0.21 -25.92 20.97
N ALA A 124 0.46 -24.81 20.67
CA ALA A 124 1.93 -24.71 20.68
C ALA A 124 2.56 -24.87 22.08
N GLU A 125 1.80 -24.68 23.17
CA GLU A 125 2.28 -25.02 24.53
C GLU A 125 2.38 -26.54 24.75
N LYS A 126 1.56 -27.32 24.05
CA LYS A 126 1.43 -28.77 24.25
C LYS A 126 2.23 -29.56 23.23
N GLU A 127 2.49 -28.99 22.07
CA GLU A 127 3.12 -29.65 20.93
C GLU A 127 4.36 -28.88 20.46
N PRO A 128 5.41 -29.58 19.98
CA PRO A 128 6.62 -28.96 19.45
C PRO A 128 6.36 -28.38 18.04
N VAL A 129 5.64 -27.26 17.96
CA VAL A 129 5.38 -26.51 16.71
C VAL A 129 6.53 -25.53 16.38
N LEU A 130 7.29 -25.16 17.40
CA LEU A 130 8.40 -24.21 17.34
C LEU A 130 9.72 -24.93 17.02
N SER A 131 10.58 -24.26 16.28
CA SER A 131 11.86 -24.77 15.79
C SER A 131 13.01 -23.85 16.21
N GLY A 132 13.94 -24.40 16.98
CA GLY A 132 15.12 -23.67 17.46
C GLY A 132 14.87 -22.85 18.74
N LEU A 133 15.96 -22.43 19.39
CA LEU A 133 15.92 -21.70 20.66
C LEU A 133 15.35 -20.27 20.50
N GLU A 134 15.59 -19.64 19.36
CA GLU A 134 15.10 -18.28 19.07
C GLU A 134 13.57 -18.23 19.03
N GLU A 135 12.93 -19.16 18.31
CA GLU A 135 11.46 -19.20 18.25
C GLU A 135 10.82 -19.53 19.60
N VAL A 136 11.50 -20.29 20.46
CA VAL A 136 11.02 -20.58 21.81
C VAL A 136 11.01 -19.32 22.67
N ALA A 137 12.08 -18.52 22.62
CA ALA A 137 12.13 -17.23 23.31
C ALA A 137 11.09 -16.24 22.78
N ASP A 138 10.94 -16.15 21.46
CA ASP A 138 9.91 -15.33 20.81
C ASP A 138 8.50 -15.76 21.21
N PHE A 139 8.24 -17.06 21.33
CA PHE A 139 6.95 -17.58 21.75
C PHE A 139 6.62 -17.24 23.21
N GLU A 140 7.61 -17.29 24.12
CA GLU A 140 7.41 -16.86 25.51
C GLU A 140 6.95 -15.40 25.60
N ILE A 141 7.56 -14.52 24.79
CA ILE A 141 7.15 -13.12 24.68
C ILE A 141 5.68 -13.01 24.25
N ILE A 142 5.28 -13.76 23.21
CA ILE A 142 3.91 -13.74 22.69
C ILE A 142 2.91 -14.29 23.71
N ARG A 143 3.28 -15.38 24.40
CA ARG A 143 2.43 -16.03 25.41
C ARG A 143 2.13 -15.11 26.58
N GLU A 144 3.11 -14.38 27.10
CA GLU A 144 2.88 -13.43 28.19
C GLU A 144 2.09 -12.20 27.72
N TRP A 145 2.35 -11.72 26.50
CA TRP A 145 1.60 -10.62 25.90
C TRP A 145 0.12 -10.96 25.62
N GLU A 146 -0.19 -12.19 25.19
CA GLU A 146 -1.57 -12.64 24.92
C GLU A 146 -2.50 -12.44 26.13
N LYS A 147 -1.96 -12.54 27.34
CA LYS A 147 -2.72 -12.39 28.59
C LYS A 147 -3.10 -10.94 28.88
N THR A 148 -2.39 -9.96 28.33
CA THR A 148 -2.55 -8.53 28.66
C THR A 148 -3.09 -7.69 27.50
N THR A 149 -2.95 -8.18 26.26
CA THR A 149 -3.43 -7.49 25.05
C THR A 149 -4.95 -7.38 25.01
N GLU A 150 -5.43 -6.21 24.56
CA GLU A 150 -6.85 -5.94 24.38
C GLU A 150 -7.34 -6.35 22.97
N PHE A 151 -6.55 -6.07 21.92
CA PHE A 151 -6.95 -6.32 20.53
C PHE A 151 -6.31 -7.58 19.96
N GLY A 152 -5.25 -8.10 20.57
CA GLY A 152 -4.50 -9.24 20.06
C GLY A 152 -3.77 -8.93 18.77
N ASP A 153 -3.43 -7.66 18.54
CA ASP A 153 -2.77 -7.16 17.33
C ASP A 153 -1.25 -7.17 17.46
N ARG A 154 -0.57 -7.71 16.46
CA ARG A 154 0.90 -7.75 16.34
C ARG A 154 1.56 -6.40 16.62
N SER A 155 0.92 -5.29 16.26
CA SER A 155 1.49 -3.94 16.44
C SER A 155 1.58 -3.52 17.91
N GLU A 156 0.81 -4.13 18.82
CA GLU A 156 0.96 -3.88 20.26
C GLU A 156 2.23 -4.52 20.83
N LEU A 157 2.77 -5.54 20.14
CA LEU A 157 3.90 -6.33 20.60
C LEU A 157 5.24 -5.73 20.14
N ASN A 158 5.65 -4.65 20.81
CA ASN A 158 6.88 -3.92 20.50
C ASN A 158 8.17 -4.69 20.84
N THR A 159 8.09 -5.70 21.71
CA THR A 159 9.26 -6.48 22.17
C THR A 159 9.61 -7.64 21.25
N LEU A 160 8.70 -8.07 20.38
CA LEU A 160 8.95 -9.16 19.43
C LEU A 160 9.66 -8.61 18.19
N PRO A 161 10.81 -9.18 17.77
CA PRO A 161 11.46 -8.81 16.53
C PRO A 161 10.53 -8.93 15.31
N GLU A 162 10.63 -8.00 14.36
CA GLU A 162 9.85 -8.07 13.11
C GLU A 162 10.21 -9.29 12.26
N SER A 163 11.46 -9.77 12.38
CA SER A 163 11.96 -10.96 11.69
C SER A 163 11.54 -12.28 12.32
N SER A 164 10.79 -12.25 13.44
CA SER A 164 10.37 -13.46 14.14
C SER A 164 9.52 -14.37 13.26
N SER A 165 9.99 -15.59 13.02
CA SER A 165 9.24 -16.64 12.32
C SER A 165 8.15 -17.27 13.18
N ALA A 166 8.20 -17.09 14.50
CA ALA A 166 7.22 -17.64 15.44
C ALA A 166 5.82 -17.08 15.19
N TRP A 167 5.69 -15.78 14.88
CA TRP A 167 4.39 -15.13 14.66
C TRP A 167 3.57 -15.81 13.56
N ALA A 168 4.20 -16.12 12.42
CA ALA A 168 3.53 -16.76 11.29
C ALA A 168 2.94 -18.14 11.65
N LYS A 169 3.46 -18.80 12.70
CA LYS A 169 2.95 -20.10 13.18
C LYS A 169 1.72 -19.96 14.07
N ILE A 170 1.53 -18.81 14.71
CA ILE A 170 0.47 -18.59 15.71
C ILE A 170 -0.59 -17.56 15.29
N ASP A 171 -0.41 -16.89 14.16
CA ASP A 171 -1.37 -15.89 13.67
C ASP A 171 -2.76 -16.47 13.36
N ALA A 172 -3.76 -15.60 13.19
CA ALA A 172 -5.15 -15.97 12.98
C ALA A 172 -5.53 -16.20 11.50
N ARG A 173 -4.57 -16.48 10.61
CA ARG A 173 -4.85 -16.78 9.19
C ARG A 173 -5.98 -17.82 9.03
N ALA A 174 -6.84 -17.58 8.04
CA ALA A 174 -8.05 -18.37 7.82
C ALA A 174 -7.77 -19.83 7.44
N ASP A 175 -6.56 -20.11 6.95
CA ASP A 175 -6.09 -21.39 6.43
C ASP A 175 -6.36 -22.59 7.33
N LEU A 176 -6.43 -22.37 8.64
CA LEU A 176 -6.63 -23.39 9.69
C LEU A 176 -7.76 -23.01 10.67
N CYS A 177 -8.57 -22.00 10.35
CA CYS A 177 -9.59 -21.50 11.27
C CYS A 177 -10.90 -22.29 11.14
N THR A 178 -11.40 -22.83 12.26
CA THR A 178 -12.67 -23.59 12.31
C THR A 178 -13.90 -22.71 12.62
N GLY A 179 -13.72 -21.39 12.72
CA GLY A 179 -14.82 -20.44 12.92
C GLY A 179 -15.54 -20.63 14.26
N GLN A 180 -16.88 -20.67 14.21
CA GLN A 180 -17.75 -20.76 15.40
C GLN A 180 -17.51 -22.00 16.26
N LYS A 181 -16.93 -23.06 15.68
CA LYS A 181 -16.66 -24.32 16.37
C LYS A 181 -15.31 -24.34 17.11
N CYS A 182 -14.52 -23.29 16.98
CA CYS A 182 -13.25 -23.14 17.71
C CYS A 182 -13.49 -23.10 19.23
N ALA A 183 -12.71 -23.87 20.00
CA ALA A 183 -12.80 -23.89 21.47
C ALA A 183 -12.56 -22.52 22.12
N ASN A 184 -11.82 -21.65 21.44
CA ASN A 184 -11.53 -20.28 21.87
C ASN A 184 -12.42 -19.22 21.18
N PHE A 185 -13.53 -19.59 20.53
CA PHE A 185 -14.36 -18.66 19.75
C PHE A 185 -14.85 -17.45 20.55
N SER A 186 -15.32 -17.66 21.79
CA SER A 186 -15.84 -16.60 22.67
C SER A 186 -14.78 -15.57 23.08
N ARG A 187 -13.51 -15.97 23.09
CA ARG A 187 -12.35 -15.13 23.42
C ARG A 187 -11.50 -14.82 22.19
N CYS A 188 -11.96 -15.13 20.98
CA CYS A 188 -11.18 -14.96 19.76
C CYS A 188 -11.03 -13.48 19.41
N PHE A 189 -9.80 -13.01 19.22
CA PHE A 189 -9.52 -11.62 18.85
C PHE A 189 -10.17 -11.22 17.52
N ILE A 190 -10.26 -12.14 16.55
CA ILE A 190 -10.97 -11.89 15.29
C ILE A 190 -12.47 -11.72 15.53
N THR A 191 -13.09 -12.60 16.32
CA THR A 191 -14.52 -12.50 16.64
C THR A 191 -14.81 -11.19 17.39
N ALA A 192 -13.99 -10.83 18.37
CA ALA A 192 -14.10 -9.58 19.10
C ALA A 192 -13.92 -8.35 18.19
N MET A 193 -12.97 -8.39 17.24
CA MET A 193 -12.79 -7.34 16.23
C MET A 193 -14.07 -7.14 15.40
N HIS A 194 -14.68 -8.22 14.89
CA HIS A 194 -15.94 -8.12 14.13
C HIS A 194 -17.11 -7.60 14.97
N GLN A 195 -17.21 -7.99 16.25
CA GLN A 195 -18.23 -7.47 17.18
C GLN A 195 -18.04 -5.97 17.42
N ARG A 196 -16.82 -5.52 17.71
CA ARG A 196 -16.50 -4.08 17.85
C ARG A 196 -16.84 -3.31 16.57
N ALA A 197 -16.58 -3.88 15.40
CA ALA A 197 -16.95 -3.26 14.12
C ALA A 197 -18.46 -3.11 13.94
N LEU A 198 -19.26 -4.10 14.33
CA LEU A 198 -20.72 -4.01 14.32
C LEU A 198 -21.24 -2.92 15.26
N GLU A 199 -20.58 -2.71 16.39
CA GLU A 199 -20.93 -1.71 17.40
C GLU A 199 -20.41 -0.30 17.09
N SER A 200 -19.52 -0.17 16.09
CA SER A 200 -18.85 1.09 15.75
C SER A 200 -19.57 1.90 14.68
N ASP A 201 -19.46 3.23 14.81
CA ASP A 201 -19.89 4.21 13.82
C ASP A 201 -18.76 4.47 12.81
N ILE A 202 -17.50 4.51 13.25
CA ILE A 202 -16.35 4.62 12.35
C ILE A 202 -15.50 3.35 12.40
N ILE A 203 -15.20 2.79 11.23
CA ILE A 203 -14.36 1.60 11.11
C ILE A 203 -13.15 1.95 10.25
N ILE A 204 -11.97 1.89 10.86
CA ILE A 204 -10.71 2.25 10.20
C ILE A 204 -10.03 0.99 9.68
N VAL A 205 -9.85 0.91 8.37
CA VAL A 205 -9.26 -0.22 7.65
C VAL A 205 -8.12 0.30 6.77
N ASN A 206 -7.31 -0.61 6.21
CA ASN A 206 -6.45 -0.26 5.09
C ASN A 206 -7.14 -0.62 3.75
N HIS A 207 -6.65 -0.05 2.64
CA HIS A 207 -7.16 -0.33 1.29
C HIS A 207 -7.19 -1.83 1.00
N HIS A 208 -6.15 -2.56 1.42
CA HIS A 208 -6.06 -3.99 1.24
C HIS A 208 -7.24 -4.77 1.86
N LEU A 209 -7.60 -4.49 3.11
CA LEU A 209 -8.73 -5.16 3.77
C LEU A 209 -10.06 -4.73 3.14
N PHE A 210 -10.18 -3.47 2.73
CA PHE A 210 -11.37 -2.96 2.05
C PHE A 210 -11.61 -3.68 0.72
N PHE A 211 -10.59 -3.80 -0.14
CA PHE A 211 -10.72 -4.48 -1.41
C PHE A 211 -10.83 -6.00 -1.27
N ALA A 212 -10.27 -6.59 -0.20
CA ALA A 212 -10.55 -7.98 0.15
C ALA A 212 -12.04 -8.21 0.46
N ASP A 213 -12.66 -7.32 1.23
CA ASP A 213 -14.10 -7.36 1.50
C ASP A 213 -14.93 -7.21 0.20
N LEU A 214 -14.54 -6.25 -0.64
CA LEU A 214 -15.22 -5.97 -1.90
C LEU A 214 -15.15 -7.14 -2.90
N ALA A 215 -14.01 -7.83 -2.95
CA ALA A 215 -13.83 -9.01 -3.82
C ALA A 215 -14.65 -10.21 -3.32
N LEU A 216 -14.82 -10.39 -2.00
CA LEU A 216 -15.57 -11.51 -1.42
C LEU A 216 -17.09 -11.39 -1.57
N LYS A 217 -17.65 -10.17 -1.59
CA LYS A 217 -19.09 -9.91 -1.72
C LYS A 217 -19.72 -10.42 -3.02
N ASP A 218 -18.92 -10.87 -3.98
CA ASP A 218 -19.32 -11.40 -5.28
C ASP A 218 -19.56 -12.93 -5.28
N GLU A 219 -18.95 -13.69 -4.36
CA GLU A 219 -18.90 -15.17 -4.44
C GLU A 219 -20.18 -15.90 -3.94
N ASN A 220 -21.38 -15.32 -4.06
CA ASN A 220 -22.62 -15.84 -3.43
C ASN A 220 -22.48 -16.07 -1.91
N TYR A 221 -21.45 -15.50 -1.27
CA TYR A 221 -21.23 -15.59 0.17
C TYR A 221 -22.04 -14.50 0.86
N GLU A 222 -23.08 -14.90 1.59
CA GLU A 222 -23.72 -14.05 2.61
C GLU A 222 -22.72 -13.85 3.77
N GLY A 223 -21.81 -12.89 3.63
CA GLY A 223 -20.84 -12.54 4.67
C GLY A 223 -19.64 -11.75 4.16
N GLY A 224 -19.75 -10.42 4.18
CA GLY A 224 -18.58 -9.53 4.05
C GLY A 224 -17.70 -9.56 5.31
N ILE A 225 -16.45 -9.14 5.16
CA ILE A 225 -15.56 -8.88 6.30
C ILE A 225 -16.06 -7.63 7.04
N LEU A 226 -16.46 -6.60 6.28
CA LEU A 226 -16.92 -5.32 6.81
C LEU A 226 -18.45 -5.35 6.99
N PRO A 227 -18.97 -4.75 8.07
CA PRO A 227 -20.41 -4.61 8.26
C PRO A 227 -21.00 -3.62 7.22
N GLU A 228 -22.32 -3.60 7.07
CA GLU A 228 -22.99 -2.63 6.20
C GLU A 228 -22.67 -1.18 6.61
N TYR A 229 -22.32 -0.34 5.64
CA TYR A 229 -21.92 1.05 5.85
C TYR A 229 -22.62 1.97 4.84
N HIS A 230 -22.73 3.25 5.18
CA HIS A 230 -23.39 4.25 4.32
C HIS A 230 -22.40 4.97 3.41
N ALA A 231 -21.17 5.17 3.88
CA ALA A 231 -20.15 5.88 3.12
C ALA A 231 -18.76 5.32 3.40
N VAL A 232 -17.84 5.61 2.49
CA VAL A 232 -16.42 5.28 2.62
C VAL A 232 -15.55 6.51 2.34
N VAL A 233 -14.51 6.70 3.14
CA VAL A 233 -13.44 7.67 2.92
C VAL A 233 -12.18 6.89 2.54
N PHE A 234 -11.61 7.16 1.37
CA PHE A 234 -10.31 6.63 0.95
C PHE A 234 -9.24 7.71 1.13
N ASP A 235 -8.35 7.51 2.09
CA ASP A 235 -7.17 8.34 2.30
C ASP A 235 -5.96 7.71 1.62
N GLU A 236 -5.17 8.54 0.94
CA GLU A 236 -4.18 8.11 -0.06
C GLU A 236 -4.81 7.40 -1.28
N ALA A 237 -5.95 7.92 -1.74
CA ALA A 237 -6.73 7.35 -2.85
C ALA A 237 -5.98 7.16 -4.19
N HIS A 238 -4.76 7.69 -4.30
CA HIS A 238 -3.90 7.48 -5.47
C HIS A 238 -3.41 6.02 -5.58
N GLU A 239 -3.48 5.22 -4.51
CA GLU A 239 -3.10 3.80 -4.52
C GLU A 239 -4.26 2.86 -4.92
N LEU A 240 -5.50 3.36 -5.01
CA LEU A 240 -6.69 2.50 -5.17
C LEU A 240 -6.67 1.63 -6.42
N GLU A 241 -6.21 2.18 -7.55
CA GLU A 241 -6.17 1.44 -8.81
C GLU A 241 -5.28 0.18 -8.70
N ASP A 242 -4.10 0.34 -8.12
CA ASP A 242 -3.12 -0.73 -7.99
C ASP A 242 -3.53 -1.75 -6.93
N VAL A 243 -4.12 -1.30 -5.80
CA VAL A 243 -4.63 -2.22 -4.78
C VAL A 243 -5.85 -2.99 -5.31
N ALA A 244 -6.80 -2.33 -5.97
CA ALA A 244 -7.95 -2.99 -6.58
C ALA A 244 -7.50 -4.06 -7.60
N GLY A 245 -6.55 -3.72 -8.47
CA GLY A 245 -6.02 -4.67 -9.47
C GLY A 245 -5.40 -5.93 -8.86
N GLN A 246 -4.83 -5.84 -7.65
CA GLN A 246 -4.29 -7.01 -6.94
C GLN A 246 -5.39 -7.94 -6.41
N TYR A 247 -6.51 -7.39 -5.91
CA TYR A 247 -7.60 -8.19 -5.32
C TYR A 247 -8.58 -8.75 -6.34
N PHE A 248 -8.82 -8.02 -7.43
CA PHE A 248 -9.61 -8.52 -8.56
C PHE A 248 -8.76 -9.30 -9.56
N GLY A 249 -7.47 -9.49 -9.27
CA GLY A 249 -6.58 -10.37 -10.01
C GLY A 249 -6.50 -11.78 -9.43
N VAL A 250 -5.83 -12.67 -10.16
CA VAL A 250 -5.54 -14.04 -9.73
C VAL A 250 -4.04 -14.17 -9.47
N SER A 251 -3.66 -14.82 -8.38
CA SER A 251 -2.25 -15.08 -8.06
C SER A 251 -2.02 -16.48 -7.50
N VAL A 252 -1.02 -17.15 -8.06
CA VAL A 252 -0.54 -18.46 -7.64
C VAL A 252 0.97 -18.41 -7.48
N SER A 253 1.49 -18.97 -6.39
CA SER A 253 2.93 -19.06 -6.16
C SER A 253 3.34 -20.42 -5.65
N ASN A 254 4.60 -20.78 -5.87
CA ASN A 254 5.17 -22.03 -5.36
C ASN A 254 5.05 -22.15 -3.83
N TYR A 255 5.12 -21.03 -3.11
CA TYR A 255 4.93 -21.01 -1.66
C TYR A 255 3.54 -21.50 -1.24
N ARG A 256 2.47 -21.18 -1.99
CA ARG A 256 1.12 -21.64 -1.62
C ARG A 256 0.97 -23.17 -1.67
N PHE A 257 1.69 -23.84 -2.58
CA PHE A 257 1.72 -25.30 -2.67
C PHE A 257 2.50 -25.92 -1.50
N GLN A 258 3.65 -25.34 -1.18
CA GLN A 258 4.47 -25.77 -0.04
C GLN A 258 3.73 -25.61 1.29
N GLU A 259 3.02 -24.48 1.46
CA GLU A 259 2.17 -24.23 2.63
C GLU A 259 1.01 -25.22 2.70
N LEU A 260 0.27 -25.45 1.60
CA LEU A 260 -0.83 -26.42 1.57
C LEU A 260 -0.33 -27.82 1.96
N ARG A 261 0.77 -28.29 1.36
CA ARG A 261 1.37 -29.59 1.68
C ARG A 261 1.73 -29.69 3.16
N ARG A 262 2.46 -28.69 3.68
CA ARG A 262 2.90 -28.64 5.07
C ARG A 262 1.71 -28.68 6.03
N ASP A 263 0.67 -27.90 5.74
CA ASP A 263 -0.50 -27.77 6.59
C ASP A 263 -1.33 -29.07 6.60
N ILE A 264 -1.57 -29.70 5.44
CA ILE A 264 -2.25 -31.01 5.38
C ILE A 264 -1.46 -32.07 6.16
N ALA A 265 -0.14 -32.14 5.99
CA ALA A 265 0.70 -33.11 6.70
C ALA A 265 0.71 -32.87 8.22
N ALA A 266 0.78 -31.61 8.65
CA ALA A 266 0.76 -31.26 10.07
C ALA A 266 -0.58 -31.64 10.73
N ILE A 267 -1.71 -31.21 10.15
CA ILE A 267 -3.04 -31.53 10.69
C ILE A 267 -3.31 -33.04 10.58
N GLY A 268 -2.89 -33.69 9.48
CA GLY A 268 -3.04 -35.13 9.28
C GLY A 268 -2.43 -35.95 10.41
N ARG A 269 -1.25 -35.54 10.90
CA ARG A 269 -0.59 -36.13 12.07
C ARG A 269 -1.33 -35.80 13.37
N MET A 270 -1.64 -34.53 13.60
CA MET A 270 -2.28 -34.06 14.85
C MET A 270 -3.67 -34.69 15.06
N LYS A 271 -4.50 -34.70 14.03
CA LYS A 271 -5.88 -35.18 14.05
C LYS A 271 -6.02 -36.64 13.63
N LYS A 272 -4.90 -37.31 13.35
CA LYS A 272 -4.81 -38.76 13.04
C LYS A 272 -5.66 -39.20 11.83
N PHE A 273 -5.75 -38.36 10.80
CA PHE A 273 -6.32 -38.75 9.49
C PHE A 273 -5.26 -39.01 8.42
N GLY A 274 -3.97 -38.84 8.75
CA GLY A 274 -2.87 -39.19 7.85
C GLY A 274 -2.90 -40.67 7.45
N SER A 275 -2.55 -40.96 6.20
CA SER A 275 -2.39 -42.32 5.68
C SER A 275 -1.15 -42.40 4.78
N PRO A 276 -0.53 -43.59 4.62
CA PRO A 276 0.59 -43.76 3.69
C PRO A 276 0.26 -43.36 2.25
N GLU A 277 -1.01 -43.47 1.87
CA GLU A 277 -1.50 -42.99 0.58
C GLU A 277 -1.52 -41.46 0.51
N LEU A 278 -2.05 -40.78 1.53
CA LEU A 278 -2.01 -39.31 1.61
C LEU A 278 -0.57 -38.80 1.57
N ASP A 279 0.33 -39.43 2.33
CA ASP A 279 1.73 -39.03 2.39
C ASP A 279 2.39 -39.11 1.00
N ARG A 280 2.14 -40.18 0.24
CA ARG A 280 2.60 -40.32 -1.15
C ARG A 280 2.02 -39.24 -2.08
N ILE A 281 0.74 -38.91 -1.93
CA ILE A 281 0.10 -37.84 -2.72
C ILE A 281 0.75 -36.48 -2.40
N LEU A 282 1.03 -36.20 -1.13
CA LEU A 282 1.68 -34.95 -0.69
C LEU A 282 3.14 -34.86 -1.15
N GLU A 283 3.88 -35.96 -1.14
CA GLU A 283 5.23 -36.03 -1.73
C GLU A 283 5.19 -35.76 -3.23
N ARG A 284 4.20 -36.34 -3.94
CA ARG A 284 4.00 -36.10 -5.36
C ARG A 284 3.64 -34.64 -5.66
N LEU A 285 2.84 -33.99 -4.81
CA LEU A 285 2.55 -32.56 -4.94
C LEU A 285 3.83 -31.73 -4.88
N ASP A 286 4.71 -32.02 -3.92
CA ASP A 286 5.97 -31.30 -3.74
C ASP A 286 6.89 -31.50 -4.96
N GLU A 287 7.04 -32.73 -5.44
CA GLU A 287 7.85 -33.06 -6.62
C GLU A 287 7.34 -32.36 -7.89
N VAL A 288 6.04 -32.51 -8.18
CA VAL A 288 5.43 -31.98 -9.40
C VAL A 288 5.36 -30.45 -9.36
N SER A 289 5.01 -29.85 -8.22
CA SER A 289 4.99 -28.39 -8.09
C SER A 289 6.40 -27.80 -8.24
N LEU A 290 7.43 -28.39 -7.63
CA LEU A 290 8.81 -27.94 -7.79
C LEU A 290 9.26 -27.99 -9.26
N ARG A 291 8.94 -29.07 -9.97
CA ARG A 291 9.25 -29.22 -11.40
C ARG A 291 8.50 -28.18 -12.24
N PHE A 292 7.20 -28.03 -12.04
CA PHE A 292 6.37 -27.06 -12.76
C PHE A 292 6.87 -25.62 -12.57
N PHE A 293 7.07 -25.18 -11.33
CA PHE A 293 7.61 -23.83 -11.08
C PHE A 293 9.08 -23.68 -11.49
N GLY A 294 9.80 -24.78 -11.71
CA GLY A 294 11.14 -24.78 -12.30
C GLY A 294 11.17 -24.36 -13.77
N LEU A 295 10.05 -24.50 -14.49
CA LEU A 295 9.96 -24.22 -15.94
C LEU A 295 10.09 -22.73 -16.27
N PHE A 296 9.69 -21.83 -15.37
CA PHE A 296 9.64 -20.38 -15.61
C PHE A 296 11.03 -19.68 -15.46
N GLY A 297 12.13 -20.38 -15.70
CA GLY A 297 13.50 -19.84 -15.67
C GLY A 297 14.01 -19.36 -14.30
N THR A 298 15.18 -18.70 -14.27
CA THR A 298 15.84 -18.23 -13.01
C THR A 298 16.09 -16.71 -12.97
N GLY A 299 15.62 -15.95 -13.96
CA GLY A 299 15.78 -14.50 -13.97
C GLY A 299 14.98 -13.83 -12.85
N GLU A 300 15.54 -12.84 -12.16
CA GLU A 300 14.83 -12.07 -11.12
C GLU A 300 13.97 -10.95 -11.73
N GLY A 301 12.89 -10.60 -11.03
CA GLY A 301 12.02 -9.48 -11.38
C GLY A 301 10.71 -9.89 -12.03
N ARG A 302 10.02 -8.91 -12.61
CA ARG A 302 8.71 -9.05 -13.26
C ARG A 302 8.85 -9.12 -14.77
N SER A 303 8.08 -9.99 -15.40
CA SER A 303 7.99 -10.08 -16.86
C SER A 303 6.59 -10.50 -17.31
N ALA A 304 6.15 -10.01 -18.45
CA ALA A 304 4.93 -10.51 -19.09
C ALA A 304 5.06 -12.01 -19.41
N PHE A 305 3.97 -12.75 -19.28
CA PHE A 305 3.91 -14.16 -19.60
C PHE A 305 3.30 -14.33 -21.00
N TYR A 306 4.13 -14.11 -22.03
CA TYR A 306 3.74 -14.30 -23.43
C TYR A 306 3.73 -15.78 -23.81
N GLY A 307 2.93 -16.16 -24.81
CA GLY A 307 2.91 -17.52 -25.35
C GLY A 307 2.38 -18.57 -24.37
N ARG A 308 1.46 -18.21 -23.47
CA ARG A 308 0.90 -19.13 -22.46
C ARG A 308 0.32 -20.41 -23.05
N GLY A 309 -0.37 -20.31 -24.19
CA GLY A 309 -0.91 -21.46 -24.91
C GLY A 309 0.19 -22.45 -25.32
N SER A 310 1.23 -21.96 -26.01
CA SER A 310 2.39 -22.78 -26.39
C SER A 310 3.15 -23.32 -25.17
N PHE A 311 3.35 -22.51 -24.13
CA PHE A 311 3.96 -22.97 -22.88
C PHE A 311 3.15 -24.11 -22.25
N ARG A 312 1.82 -24.00 -22.21
CA ARG A 312 0.93 -25.05 -21.70
C ARG A 312 1.04 -26.30 -22.55
N GLU A 313 0.95 -26.19 -23.88
CA GLU A 313 1.04 -27.32 -24.81
C GLU A 313 2.37 -28.06 -24.70
N GLU A 314 3.50 -27.34 -24.63
CA GLU A 314 4.84 -27.92 -24.46
C GLU A 314 5.01 -28.61 -23.11
N ASN A 315 4.26 -28.19 -22.09
CA ASN A 315 4.38 -28.66 -20.71
C ASN A 315 3.08 -29.33 -20.20
N GLU A 316 2.27 -29.87 -21.12
CA GLU A 316 0.94 -30.39 -20.79
C GLU A 316 1.01 -31.55 -19.79
N GLU A 317 1.99 -32.44 -19.92
CA GLU A 317 2.14 -33.59 -19.01
C GLU A 317 2.34 -33.15 -17.55
N ILE A 318 3.22 -32.18 -17.30
CA ILE A 318 3.53 -31.70 -15.96
C ILE A 318 2.43 -30.79 -15.41
N TYR A 319 1.79 -29.99 -16.27
CA TYR A 319 0.62 -29.19 -15.92
C TYR A 319 -0.56 -30.07 -15.51
N ALA A 320 -0.95 -31.03 -16.36
CA ALA A 320 -2.02 -31.98 -16.08
C ALA A 320 -1.72 -32.82 -14.83
N SER A 321 -0.46 -33.23 -14.63
CA SER A 321 -0.03 -33.91 -13.40
C SER A 321 -0.25 -33.05 -12.16
N LEU A 322 0.05 -31.75 -12.21
CA LEU A 322 -0.14 -30.86 -11.07
C LEU A 322 -1.62 -30.70 -10.72
N LEU A 323 -2.48 -30.50 -11.72
CA LEU A 323 -3.94 -30.44 -11.53
C LEU A 323 -4.49 -31.76 -10.98
N ALA A 324 -4.04 -32.90 -11.53
CA ALA A 324 -4.48 -34.21 -11.09
C ALA A 324 -4.11 -34.48 -9.62
N VAL A 325 -2.91 -34.09 -9.18
CA VAL A 325 -2.51 -34.25 -7.77
C VAL A 325 -3.36 -33.37 -6.85
N LEU A 326 -3.64 -32.12 -7.22
CA LEU A 326 -4.58 -31.27 -6.46
C LEU A 326 -5.97 -31.91 -6.37
N GLU A 327 -6.47 -32.49 -7.46
CA GLU A 327 -7.76 -33.18 -7.47
C GLU A 327 -7.79 -34.42 -6.58
N LEU A 328 -6.69 -35.20 -6.58
CA LEU A 328 -6.54 -36.36 -5.71
C LEU A 328 -6.53 -35.95 -4.24
N ILE A 329 -5.83 -34.87 -3.88
CA ILE A 329 -5.86 -34.32 -2.52
C ILE A 329 -7.27 -33.91 -2.13
N GLY A 330 -7.96 -33.14 -2.97
CA GLY A 330 -9.33 -32.71 -2.71
C GLY A 330 -10.28 -33.89 -2.51
N SER A 331 -10.19 -34.89 -3.38
CA SER A 331 -10.99 -36.12 -3.29
C SER A 331 -10.72 -36.89 -2.00
N HIS A 332 -9.44 -37.05 -1.63
CA HIS A 332 -9.07 -37.76 -0.41
C HIS A 332 -9.58 -37.05 0.85
N LEU A 333 -9.40 -35.72 0.92
CA LEU A 333 -9.92 -34.90 2.03
C LEU A 333 -11.45 -35.00 2.14
N LYS A 334 -12.16 -35.03 1.02
CA LYS A 334 -13.63 -35.12 0.97
C LYS A 334 -14.16 -36.50 1.42
N LEU A 335 -13.40 -37.56 1.19
CA LEU A 335 -13.80 -38.95 1.49
C LEU A 335 -13.45 -39.41 2.92
N LEU A 336 -12.82 -38.56 3.73
CA LEU A 336 -12.50 -38.88 5.11
C LEU A 336 -13.77 -39.20 5.91
N HIS A 337 -13.77 -40.33 6.61
CA HIS A 337 -14.81 -40.69 7.56
C HIS A 337 -14.65 -39.86 8.84
N ASN A 338 -15.73 -39.21 9.30
CA ASN A 338 -15.73 -38.31 10.46
C ASN A 338 -14.63 -37.23 10.37
N PRO A 339 -14.65 -36.39 9.30
CA PRO A 339 -13.57 -35.44 9.06
C PRO A 339 -13.48 -34.41 10.20
N PRO A 340 -12.26 -34.11 10.69
CA PRO A 340 -12.02 -32.95 11.54
C PRO A 340 -12.49 -31.66 10.87
N GLU A 341 -12.79 -30.63 11.67
CA GLU A 341 -13.29 -29.36 11.15
C GLU A 341 -12.27 -28.64 10.26
N GLU A 342 -10.97 -28.86 10.51
CA GLU A 342 -9.87 -28.30 9.74
C GLU A 342 -9.79 -28.85 8.30
N ILE A 343 -10.52 -29.93 7.97
CA ILE A 343 -10.59 -30.46 6.60
C ILE A 343 -11.29 -29.49 5.65
N ILE A 344 -12.30 -28.74 6.13
CA ILE A 344 -13.07 -27.80 5.31
C ILE A 344 -12.17 -26.72 4.69
N PRO A 345 -11.38 -25.94 5.47
CA PRO A 345 -10.49 -24.94 4.89
C PRO A 345 -9.36 -25.55 4.03
N LEU A 346 -8.85 -26.75 4.36
CA LEU A 346 -7.86 -27.43 3.53
C LEU A 346 -8.41 -27.84 2.16
N PHE A 347 -9.64 -28.38 2.12
CA PHE A 347 -10.32 -28.74 0.89
C PHE A 347 -10.58 -27.50 0.02
N ARG A 348 -11.12 -26.43 0.61
CA ARG A 348 -11.34 -25.14 -0.08
C ARG A 348 -10.04 -24.62 -0.72
N ARG A 349 -8.94 -24.56 0.03
CA ARG A 349 -7.62 -24.09 -0.49
C ARG A 349 -7.12 -24.95 -1.65
N THR A 350 -7.33 -26.26 -1.59
CA THR A 350 -6.94 -27.18 -2.66
C THR A 350 -7.71 -26.87 -3.94
N THR A 351 -9.03 -26.68 -3.84
CA THR A 351 -9.87 -26.30 -4.98
C THR A 351 -9.53 -24.92 -5.54
N GLU A 352 -9.34 -23.92 -4.67
CA GLU A 352 -8.96 -22.55 -5.08
C GLU A 352 -7.63 -22.51 -5.82
N LEU A 353 -6.61 -23.26 -5.36
CA LEU A 353 -5.33 -23.35 -6.07
C LEU A 353 -5.47 -24.00 -7.44
N ARG A 354 -6.33 -25.02 -7.56
CA ARG A 354 -6.60 -25.69 -8.84
C ARG A 354 -7.26 -24.73 -9.82
N GLU A 355 -8.34 -24.05 -9.42
CA GLU A 355 -9.04 -23.10 -10.30
C GLU A 355 -8.18 -21.89 -10.66
N ALA A 356 -7.41 -21.37 -9.71
CA ALA A 356 -6.50 -20.25 -9.98
C ALA A 356 -5.41 -20.64 -10.98
N LEU A 357 -4.87 -21.86 -10.90
CA LEU A 357 -3.88 -22.36 -11.86
C LEU A 357 -4.50 -22.54 -13.26
N ARG A 358 -5.73 -23.07 -13.33
CA ARG A 358 -6.48 -23.17 -14.59
C ARG A 358 -6.72 -21.81 -15.20
N PHE A 359 -7.20 -20.83 -14.44
CA PHE A 359 -7.39 -19.47 -14.92
C PHE A 359 -6.09 -18.89 -15.50
N LEU A 360 -4.96 -19.05 -14.79
CA LEU A 360 -3.67 -18.50 -15.23
C LEU A 360 -3.14 -19.11 -16.55
N LEU A 361 -3.44 -20.37 -16.83
CA LEU A 361 -2.89 -21.09 -17.99
C LEU A 361 -3.89 -21.36 -19.12
N GLU A 362 -5.20 -21.34 -18.84
CA GLU A 362 -6.25 -21.68 -19.79
C GLU A 362 -7.08 -20.48 -20.25
N GLU A 363 -7.24 -19.45 -19.41
CA GLU A 363 -8.05 -18.29 -19.77
C GLU A 363 -7.38 -17.50 -20.89
N GLU A 364 -8.11 -17.17 -21.96
CA GLU A 364 -7.61 -16.34 -23.08
C GLU A 364 -8.16 -14.91 -23.05
N GLY A 365 -8.95 -14.56 -22.03
CA GLY A 365 -9.68 -13.29 -21.95
C GLY A 365 -8.81 -12.04 -22.11
N GLU A 366 -9.30 -11.10 -22.94
CA GLU A 366 -8.64 -9.82 -23.25
C GLU A 366 -8.65 -8.81 -22.09
N GLY A 367 -9.39 -9.08 -21.01
CA GLY A 367 -9.52 -8.19 -19.85
C GLY A 367 -8.38 -8.27 -18.84
N TYR A 368 -7.48 -9.25 -18.96
CA TYR A 368 -6.40 -9.50 -18.02
C TYR A 368 -5.03 -9.46 -18.67
N VAL A 369 -4.06 -8.94 -17.92
CA VAL A 369 -2.64 -9.10 -18.22
C VAL A 369 -2.05 -10.23 -17.38
N PHE A 370 -1.40 -11.17 -18.06
CA PHE A 370 -0.74 -12.30 -17.42
C PHE A 370 0.77 -12.04 -17.33
N TRP A 371 1.32 -12.26 -16.15
CA TRP A 371 2.71 -11.99 -15.88
C TRP A 371 3.26 -12.91 -14.79
N LEU A 372 4.58 -12.99 -14.73
CA LEU A 372 5.30 -13.74 -13.73
C LEU A 372 6.29 -12.85 -13.00
N GLU A 373 6.53 -13.18 -11.74
CA GLU A 373 7.51 -12.55 -10.88
C GLU A 373 8.39 -13.59 -10.19
N ARG A 374 9.69 -13.35 -10.23
CA ARG A 374 10.71 -14.16 -9.58
C ARG A 374 11.43 -13.32 -8.53
N ARG A 375 11.45 -13.81 -7.28
CA ARG A 375 12.14 -13.17 -6.16
C ARG A 375 12.83 -14.23 -5.30
N GLY A 376 14.15 -14.33 -5.41
CA GLY A 376 14.89 -15.43 -4.80
C GLY A 376 14.36 -16.79 -5.27
N ARG A 377 13.88 -17.62 -4.34
CA ARG A 377 13.27 -18.93 -4.66
C ARG A 377 11.78 -18.86 -4.99
N GLY A 378 11.16 -17.68 -4.89
CA GLY A 378 9.74 -17.49 -5.15
C GLY A 378 9.45 -17.38 -6.65
N CYS A 379 8.40 -18.07 -7.09
CA CYS A 379 7.78 -17.93 -8.40
C CYS A 379 6.33 -17.56 -8.21
N PHE A 380 5.91 -16.43 -8.77
CA PHE A 380 4.56 -15.90 -8.67
C PHE A 380 4.01 -15.76 -10.08
N LEU A 381 2.95 -16.50 -10.39
CA LEU A 381 2.15 -16.35 -11.60
C LEU A 381 0.95 -15.49 -11.26
N GLN A 382 0.69 -14.47 -12.07
CA GLN A 382 -0.32 -13.47 -11.78
C GLN A 382 -1.11 -13.10 -13.04
N ALA A 383 -2.40 -12.85 -12.84
CA ALA A 383 -3.28 -12.20 -13.79
C ALA A 383 -3.86 -10.97 -13.10
N THR A 384 -3.75 -9.81 -13.73
CA THR A 384 -4.24 -8.54 -13.20
C THR A 384 -5.22 -7.94 -14.21
N PRO A 385 -6.40 -7.43 -13.80
CA PRO A 385 -7.28 -6.71 -14.71
C PRO A 385 -6.55 -5.52 -15.34
N ILE A 386 -6.67 -5.36 -16.66
CA ILE A 386 -6.08 -4.21 -17.38
C ILE A 386 -6.77 -2.91 -16.96
N ASP A 387 -8.09 -3.00 -16.75
CA ASP A 387 -8.94 -1.91 -16.29
C ASP A 387 -9.78 -2.37 -15.10
N VAL A 388 -9.75 -1.57 -14.03
CA VAL A 388 -10.56 -1.77 -12.83
C VAL A 388 -11.74 -0.79 -12.77
N SER A 389 -11.82 0.18 -13.68
CA SER A 389 -12.81 1.26 -13.67
C SER A 389 -14.24 0.73 -13.59
N GLN A 390 -14.60 -0.22 -14.46
CA GLN A 390 -15.93 -0.82 -14.51
C GLN A 390 -16.24 -1.68 -13.28
N ILE A 391 -15.21 -2.36 -12.75
CA ILE A 391 -15.34 -3.16 -11.53
C ILE A 391 -15.64 -2.25 -10.34
N LEU A 392 -14.92 -1.14 -10.20
CA LEU A 392 -15.11 -0.18 -9.12
C LEU A 392 -16.42 0.61 -9.27
N ALA A 393 -16.78 1.01 -10.49
CA ALA A 393 -18.07 1.65 -10.77
C ALA A 393 -19.23 0.78 -10.27
N SER A 394 -19.32 -0.46 -10.76
CA SER A 394 -20.43 -1.37 -10.46
C SER A 394 -20.43 -1.91 -9.03
N ARG A 395 -19.26 -2.27 -8.49
CA ARG A 395 -19.16 -2.95 -7.18
C ARG A 395 -19.00 -2.02 -5.99
N LEU A 396 -18.45 -0.83 -6.21
CA LEU A 396 -18.17 0.12 -5.13
C LEU A 396 -19.04 1.38 -5.25
N PHE A 397 -18.87 2.15 -6.32
CA PHE A 397 -19.47 3.49 -6.40
C PHE A 397 -20.99 3.45 -6.54
N GLU A 398 -21.53 2.49 -7.29
CA GLU A 398 -22.98 2.28 -7.38
C GLU A 398 -23.60 1.65 -6.12
N GLN A 399 -22.78 1.00 -5.27
CA GLN A 399 -23.25 0.25 -4.10
C GLN A 399 -23.22 1.08 -2.80
N VAL A 400 -22.62 2.27 -2.80
CA VAL A 400 -22.46 3.12 -1.61
C VAL A 400 -23.07 4.50 -1.85
N ASP A 401 -23.78 5.05 -0.86
CA ASP A 401 -24.38 6.39 -0.99
C ASP A 401 -23.31 7.47 -1.25
N THR A 402 -22.10 7.31 -0.70
CA THR A 402 -21.04 8.31 -0.81
C THR A 402 -19.65 7.67 -0.70
N ALA A 403 -18.76 8.10 -1.59
CA ALA A 403 -17.34 7.77 -1.56
C ALA A 403 -16.55 9.09 -1.58
N VAL A 404 -15.69 9.29 -0.60
CA VAL A 404 -14.81 10.46 -0.50
C VAL A 404 -13.40 9.98 -0.78
N LEU A 405 -12.79 10.41 -1.88
CA LEU A 405 -11.42 10.08 -2.25
C LEU A 405 -10.54 11.28 -1.94
N THR A 406 -9.56 11.12 -1.05
CA THR A 406 -8.63 12.17 -0.67
C THR A 406 -7.19 11.70 -0.77
N SER A 407 -6.31 12.58 -1.25
CA SER A 407 -4.87 12.36 -1.28
C SER A 407 -4.14 13.69 -1.49
N ALA A 408 -2.83 13.71 -1.23
CA ALA A 408 -1.99 14.87 -1.54
C ALA A 408 -1.81 15.10 -3.05
N THR A 409 -2.02 14.06 -3.87
CA THR A 409 -1.61 14.04 -5.28
C THR A 409 -2.60 13.21 -6.12
N LEU A 410 -3.77 13.77 -6.41
CA LEU A 410 -4.79 13.17 -7.29
C LEU A 410 -4.97 13.97 -8.58
N ALA A 411 -4.87 15.29 -8.50
CA ALA A 411 -5.08 16.18 -9.62
C ALA A 411 -3.82 16.28 -10.49
N VAL A 412 -4.02 16.33 -11.80
CA VAL A 412 -2.96 16.58 -12.79
C VAL A 412 -3.34 17.84 -13.56
N ALA A 413 -2.43 18.82 -13.58
CA ALA A 413 -2.69 20.16 -14.13
C ALA A 413 -4.01 20.78 -13.60
N GLY A 414 -4.30 20.58 -12.31
CA GLY A 414 -5.51 21.09 -11.65
C GLY A 414 -6.81 20.31 -11.90
N GLY A 415 -6.81 19.28 -12.75
CA GLY A 415 -7.99 18.46 -13.06
C GLY A 415 -7.93 17.04 -12.50
N PHE A 416 -9.08 16.37 -12.38
CA PHE A 416 -9.22 15.00 -11.86
C PHE A 416 -9.56 13.96 -12.94
N ASP A 417 -9.57 14.33 -14.22
CA ASP A 417 -10.00 13.48 -15.34
C ASP A 417 -9.25 12.13 -15.36
N TYR A 418 -7.95 12.15 -15.07
CA TYR A 418 -7.14 10.93 -14.99
C TYR A 418 -7.64 9.98 -13.90
N ALA A 419 -7.79 10.47 -12.66
CA ALA A 419 -8.25 9.65 -11.54
C ALA A 419 -9.69 9.17 -11.74
N GLN A 420 -10.57 10.03 -12.26
CA GLN A 420 -11.97 9.67 -12.55
C GLN A 420 -12.07 8.53 -13.56
N LYS A 421 -11.35 8.63 -14.68
CA LYS A 421 -11.35 7.59 -15.72
C LYS A 421 -10.75 6.28 -15.22
N ARG A 422 -9.60 6.31 -14.54
CA ARG A 422 -8.93 5.08 -14.07
C ARG A 422 -9.72 4.35 -12.98
N LEU A 423 -10.45 5.09 -12.14
CA LEU A 423 -11.26 4.51 -11.08
C LEU A 423 -12.70 4.23 -11.49
N GLY A 424 -13.18 4.77 -12.62
CA GLY A 424 -14.58 4.65 -13.03
C GLY A 424 -15.54 5.51 -12.20
N LEU A 425 -15.03 6.62 -11.64
CA LEU A 425 -15.81 7.55 -10.81
C LEU A 425 -16.19 8.80 -11.62
N GLU A 426 -17.13 8.61 -12.55
CA GLU A 426 -17.66 9.69 -13.37
C GLU A 426 -18.65 10.55 -12.56
N ASN A 427 -18.66 11.87 -12.79
CA ASN A 427 -19.59 12.83 -12.16
C ASN A 427 -19.44 13.08 -10.64
N ALA A 428 -18.33 12.66 -10.01
CA ALA A 428 -18.04 13.07 -8.64
C ALA A 428 -17.82 14.59 -8.53
N ARG A 429 -18.16 15.15 -7.37
CA ARG A 429 -17.73 16.51 -7.02
C ARG A 429 -16.21 16.52 -6.91
N THR A 430 -15.59 17.61 -7.32
CA THR A 430 -14.14 17.76 -7.27
C THR A 430 -13.75 19.03 -6.52
N LEU A 431 -12.66 18.94 -5.76
CA LEU A 431 -12.09 20.08 -5.04
C LEU A 431 -10.57 19.96 -4.98
N VAL A 432 -9.86 20.99 -5.42
CA VAL A 432 -8.42 21.12 -5.13
C VAL A 432 -8.27 22.15 -4.03
N VAL A 433 -7.75 21.72 -2.89
CA VAL A 433 -7.50 22.57 -1.75
C VAL A 433 -6.02 22.97 -1.74
N PRO A 434 -5.70 24.27 -1.82
CA PRO A 434 -4.32 24.73 -1.82
C PRO A 434 -3.62 24.41 -0.49
N GLY A 435 -2.34 24.07 -0.56
CA GLY A 435 -1.51 23.87 0.62
C GLY A 435 -1.33 25.16 1.42
N HIS A 436 -1.06 25.03 2.73
CA HIS A 436 -0.90 26.15 3.66
C HIS A 436 0.52 26.76 3.67
N PHE A 437 1.42 26.24 2.83
CA PHE A 437 2.84 26.61 2.79
C PHE A 437 3.13 27.67 1.72
N ASN A 438 4.13 28.52 1.97
CA ASN A 438 4.60 29.49 1.00
C ASN A 438 5.74 28.88 0.18
N TYR A 439 5.39 28.04 -0.79
CA TYR A 439 6.36 27.30 -1.59
C TYR A 439 7.35 28.20 -2.34
N GLN A 440 6.94 29.36 -2.84
CA GLN A 440 7.85 30.31 -3.49
C GLN A 440 9.02 30.75 -2.61
N LYS A 441 8.81 30.86 -1.29
CA LYS A 441 9.86 31.25 -0.32
C LYS A 441 10.56 30.05 0.31
N GLN A 442 9.84 28.95 0.50
CA GLN A 442 10.32 27.77 1.22
C GLN A 442 11.02 26.76 0.32
N ALA A 443 10.74 26.74 -0.97
CA ALA A 443 11.28 25.72 -1.86
C ALA A 443 11.72 26.31 -3.21
N LEU A 444 12.88 25.81 -3.67
CA LEU A 444 13.47 26.16 -4.95
C LEU A 444 13.56 24.88 -5.80
N LEU A 445 12.92 24.89 -6.97
CA LEU A 445 13.08 23.89 -8.02
C LEU A 445 14.25 24.28 -8.93
N TYR A 446 15.29 23.46 -8.91
CA TYR A 446 16.47 23.60 -9.76
C TYR A 446 16.49 22.54 -10.87
N VAL A 447 16.63 22.99 -12.12
CA VAL A 447 16.77 22.12 -13.30
C VAL A 447 18.01 22.52 -14.12
N PRO A 448 19.13 21.80 -14.00
CA PRO A 448 20.35 22.09 -14.76
C PRO A 448 20.12 21.90 -16.27
N GLN A 449 20.51 22.91 -17.08
CA GLN A 449 20.31 22.88 -18.54
C GLN A 449 21.52 22.33 -19.31
N HIS A 450 22.70 22.27 -18.68
CA HIS A 450 23.96 21.83 -19.26
C HIS A 450 24.17 20.32 -19.25
N LEU A 451 23.38 19.57 -18.47
CA LEU A 451 23.46 18.12 -18.45
C LEU A 451 23.03 17.52 -19.79
N PRO A 452 23.63 16.40 -20.21
CA PRO A 452 23.15 15.66 -21.39
C PRO A 452 21.76 15.06 -21.11
N GLU A 453 21.08 14.58 -22.15
CA GLU A 453 19.79 13.92 -21.96
C GLU A 453 19.92 12.62 -21.14
N PRO A 454 18.91 12.24 -20.33
CA PRO A 454 18.92 11.01 -19.51
C PRO A 454 19.22 9.69 -20.23
N ARG A 455 19.04 9.64 -21.55
CA ARG A 455 19.33 8.48 -22.41
C ARG A 455 20.79 8.42 -22.88
N SER A 456 21.54 9.51 -22.71
CA SER A 456 22.94 9.60 -23.12
C SER A 456 23.83 8.73 -22.22
N PRO A 457 24.78 7.95 -22.77
CA PRO A 457 25.77 7.22 -21.98
C PRO A 457 26.65 8.13 -21.10
N ALA A 458 26.78 9.42 -21.45
CA ALA A 458 27.52 10.40 -20.66
C ALA A 458 26.74 10.91 -19.42
N PHE A 459 25.42 10.68 -19.36
CA PHE A 459 24.56 11.23 -18.31
C PHE A 459 24.95 10.82 -16.90
N PRO A 460 25.22 9.53 -16.57
CA PRO A 460 25.54 9.14 -15.20
C PRO A 460 26.77 9.88 -14.65
N LYS A 461 27.81 10.07 -15.46
CA LYS A 461 29.03 10.76 -15.06
C LYS A 461 28.78 12.25 -14.82
N SER A 462 28.09 12.94 -15.73
CA SER A 462 27.75 14.35 -15.56
C SER A 462 26.78 14.57 -14.40
N ALA A 463 25.80 13.68 -14.22
CA ALA A 463 24.87 13.71 -13.09
C ALA A 463 25.59 13.52 -11.76
N ALA A 464 26.56 12.61 -11.65
CA ALA A 464 27.36 12.44 -10.45
C ALA A 464 28.12 13.72 -10.06
N GLY A 465 28.76 14.38 -11.03
CA GLY A 465 29.44 15.66 -10.79
C GLY A 465 28.49 16.76 -10.30
N GLU A 466 27.30 16.85 -10.90
CA GLU A 466 26.27 17.80 -10.46
C GLU A 466 25.77 17.50 -9.04
N VAL A 467 25.53 16.22 -8.73
CA VAL A 467 25.10 15.77 -7.40
C VAL A 467 26.14 16.15 -6.35
N VAL A 468 27.43 15.92 -6.60
CA VAL A 468 28.50 16.33 -5.67
C VAL A 468 28.41 17.81 -5.35
N GLU A 469 28.24 18.66 -6.36
CA GLU A 469 28.18 20.11 -6.17
C GLU A 469 26.94 20.54 -5.37
N ILE A 470 25.78 19.97 -5.66
CA ILE A 470 24.55 20.23 -4.91
C ILE A 470 24.70 19.81 -3.44
N LEU A 471 25.31 18.64 -3.19
CA LEU A 471 25.49 18.09 -1.85
C LEU A 471 26.42 18.95 -0.97
N LYS A 472 27.39 19.65 -1.56
CA LYS A 472 28.22 20.63 -0.84
C LYS A 472 27.37 21.80 -0.31
N HIS A 473 26.43 22.29 -1.12
CA HIS A 473 25.55 23.40 -0.72
C HIS A 473 24.51 22.96 0.32
N SER A 474 23.91 21.78 0.14
CA SER A 474 22.95 21.25 1.12
C SER A 474 23.61 20.72 2.40
N ARG A 475 24.94 20.56 2.40
CA ARG A 475 25.76 19.93 3.44
C ARG A 475 25.28 18.51 3.76
N GLY A 476 25.17 17.70 2.73
CA GLY A 476 24.45 16.43 2.78
C GLY A 476 22.95 16.68 2.96
N ARG A 477 22.31 16.01 3.93
CA ARG A 477 20.87 16.21 4.26
C ARG A 477 19.97 16.03 3.05
N ALA A 478 20.26 14.99 2.28
CA ALA A 478 19.72 14.84 0.94
C ALA A 478 19.23 13.42 0.66
N PHE A 479 18.14 13.34 -0.11
CA PHE A 479 17.76 12.13 -0.82
C PHE A 479 18.17 12.25 -2.28
N VAL A 480 18.90 11.26 -2.79
CA VAL A 480 19.23 11.12 -4.20
C VAL A 480 18.43 9.94 -4.76
N LEU A 481 17.44 10.26 -5.57
CA LEU A 481 16.38 9.37 -5.98
C LEU A 481 16.50 9.00 -7.46
N PHE A 482 16.49 7.70 -7.73
CA PHE A 482 16.74 7.14 -9.06
C PHE A 482 15.56 6.36 -9.60
N THR A 483 15.37 6.38 -10.92
CA THR A 483 14.43 5.47 -11.59
C THR A 483 15.05 4.09 -11.89
N SER A 484 16.34 3.88 -11.63
CA SER A 484 17.07 2.63 -11.92
C SER A 484 18.11 2.28 -10.86
N TYR A 485 18.13 1.02 -10.41
CA TYR A 485 19.15 0.49 -9.51
C TYR A 485 20.55 0.54 -10.11
N GLN A 486 20.69 0.26 -11.40
CA GLN A 486 21.99 0.29 -12.07
C GLN A 486 22.58 1.70 -12.03
N GLN A 487 21.75 2.71 -12.31
CA GLN A 487 22.19 4.09 -12.29
C GLN A 487 22.47 4.60 -10.87
N MET A 488 21.63 4.21 -9.90
CA MET A 488 21.85 4.49 -8.49
C MET A 488 23.24 4.01 -8.04
N ARG A 489 23.62 2.76 -8.36
CA ARG A 489 24.95 2.21 -8.02
C ARG A 489 26.08 2.98 -8.68
N LEU A 490 25.99 3.23 -9.99
CA LEU A 490 27.02 3.98 -10.73
C LEU A 490 27.27 5.38 -10.17
N VAL A 491 26.20 6.10 -9.85
CA VAL A 491 26.30 7.44 -9.27
C VAL A 491 26.78 7.37 -7.81
N TYR A 492 26.27 6.42 -7.01
CA TYR A 492 26.72 6.20 -5.64
C TYR A 492 28.23 5.93 -5.56
N ASP A 493 28.75 5.02 -6.37
CA ASP A 493 30.17 4.64 -6.37
C ASP A 493 31.09 5.84 -6.68
N THR A 494 30.61 6.80 -7.47
CA THR A 494 31.35 8.03 -7.79
C THR A 494 31.19 9.07 -6.67
N VAL A 495 29.96 9.34 -6.26
CA VAL A 495 29.64 10.44 -5.33
C VAL A 495 30.12 10.14 -3.93
N SER A 496 29.98 8.90 -3.44
CA SER A 496 30.37 8.51 -2.07
C SER A 496 31.88 8.65 -1.79
N LEU A 497 32.71 8.65 -2.83
CA LEU A 497 34.17 8.86 -2.72
C LEU A 497 34.57 10.35 -2.74
N GLU A 498 33.68 11.23 -3.19
CA GLU A 498 33.94 12.66 -3.43
C GLU A 498 33.32 13.56 -2.35
N ILE A 499 32.51 13.02 -1.44
CA ILE A 499 31.84 13.76 -0.37
C ILE A 499 32.26 13.26 1.01
N ASP A 500 32.31 14.17 1.98
CA ASP A 500 32.67 13.87 3.37
C ASP A 500 31.45 13.54 4.26
N TYR A 501 30.28 13.31 3.65
CA TYR A 501 29.03 13.07 4.37
C TYR A 501 28.72 11.58 4.51
N PRO A 502 28.09 11.12 5.61
CA PRO A 502 27.65 9.73 5.73
C PRO A 502 26.67 9.35 4.62
N THR A 503 26.93 8.25 3.93
CA THR A 503 26.09 7.79 2.81
C THR A 503 25.40 6.47 3.11
N LEU A 504 24.13 6.38 2.74
CA LEU A 504 23.33 5.16 2.78
C LEU A 504 22.86 4.81 1.36
N MET A 505 22.77 3.52 1.05
CA MET A 505 22.30 3.06 -0.25
C MET A 505 21.21 2.00 -0.09
N GLN A 506 20.12 2.14 -0.83
CA GLN A 506 19.11 1.11 -0.91
C GLN A 506 19.71 -0.23 -1.39
N GLY A 507 19.38 -1.29 -0.65
CA GLY A 507 19.86 -2.64 -0.92
C GLY A 507 20.98 -3.11 0.02
N THR A 508 21.57 -2.22 0.84
CA THR A 508 22.53 -2.60 1.89
C THR A 508 21.86 -3.03 3.19
N GLY A 509 20.57 -2.69 3.38
CA GLY A 509 19.79 -3.08 4.53
C GLY A 509 18.27 -2.92 4.32
N PRO A 510 17.45 -3.34 5.30
CA PRO A 510 16.01 -3.16 5.25
C PRO A 510 15.62 -1.68 5.13
N ARG A 511 14.56 -1.40 4.38
CA ARG A 511 14.07 -0.03 4.14
C ARG A 511 13.87 0.77 5.42
N ARG A 512 13.24 0.17 6.43
CA ARG A 512 12.94 0.81 7.71
C ARG A 512 14.22 1.20 8.45
N ALA A 513 15.18 0.29 8.54
CA ALA A 513 16.48 0.52 9.18
C ALA A 513 17.24 1.68 8.51
N LEU A 514 17.30 1.70 7.17
CA LEU A 514 17.94 2.78 6.41
C LEU A 514 17.30 4.15 6.69
N LEU A 515 15.98 4.21 6.84
CA LEU A 515 15.27 5.45 7.17
C LEU A 515 15.48 5.89 8.62
N GLU A 516 15.55 4.94 9.56
CA GLU A 516 15.87 5.22 10.96
C GLU A 516 17.30 5.72 11.10
N GLU A 517 18.26 5.08 10.42
CA GLU A 517 19.66 5.50 10.37
C GLU A 517 19.83 6.88 9.73
N PHE A 518 19.13 7.16 8.62
CA PHE A 518 19.13 8.49 8.00
C PHE A 518 18.60 9.58 8.96
N ARG A 519 17.56 9.28 9.74
CA ARG A 519 16.98 10.23 10.70
C ARG A 519 17.91 10.51 11.88
N SER A 520 18.68 9.52 12.33
CA SER A 520 19.58 9.67 13.47
C SER A 520 20.97 10.18 13.11
N THR A 521 21.38 10.08 11.84
CA THR A 521 22.73 10.43 11.37
C THR A 521 22.78 11.83 10.77
N PRO A 522 23.41 12.82 11.42
CA PRO A 522 23.51 14.18 10.89
C PRO A 522 24.19 14.22 9.52
N HIS A 523 23.76 15.17 8.66
CA HIS A 523 24.33 15.38 7.32
C HIS A 523 24.22 14.18 6.36
N CYS A 524 23.45 13.14 6.70
CA CYS A 524 23.39 11.92 5.89
C CYS A 524 22.83 12.15 4.47
N VAL A 525 23.26 11.32 3.53
CA VAL A 525 22.77 11.26 2.16
C VAL A 525 22.27 9.85 1.86
N LEU A 526 21.00 9.72 1.47
CA LEU A 526 20.40 8.44 1.11
C LEU A 526 20.22 8.33 -0.41
N PHE A 527 20.83 7.31 -1.00
CA PHE A 527 20.67 6.92 -2.40
C PHE A 527 19.64 5.82 -2.50
N ALA A 528 18.53 6.07 -3.19
CA ALA A 528 17.42 5.12 -3.26
C ALA A 528 16.64 5.22 -4.58
N THR A 529 15.83 4.21 -4.86
CA THR A 529 14.93 4.20 -6.02
C THR A 529 13.56 4.82 -5.70
N SER A 530 12.67 4.88 -6.71
CA SER A 530 11.27 5.31 -6.58
C SER A 530 10.49 4.65 -5.44
N SER A 531 10.88 3.46 -5.00
CA SER A 531 10.25 2.79 -3.84
C SER A 531 10.40 3.53 -2.50
N PHE A 532 11.38 4.43 -2.39
CA PHE A 532 11.49 5.31 -1.24
C PHE A 532 10.61 6.55 -1.38
N TRP A 533 9.75 6.62 -2.41
CA TRP A 533 9.00 7.85 -2.71
C TRP A 533 7.77 8.14 -1.85
N GLN A 534 7.34 7.18 -1.05
CA GLN A 534 6.10 7.27 -0.27
C GLN A 534 6.38 6.98 1.20
N GLY A 535 5.64 7.61 2.11
CA GLY A 535 5.69 7.26 3.53
C GLY A 535 7.01 7.56 4.26
N VAL A 536 7.78 8.56 3.81
CA VAL A 536 9.01 9.00 4.49
C VAL A 536 8.81 10.36 5.15
N ASP A 537 8.65 10.32 6.47
CA ASP A 537 8.59 11.51 7.32
C ASP A 537 9.94 11.73 8.03
N VAL A 538 10.67 12.77 7.62
CA VAL A 538 11.95 13.19 8.24
C VAL A 538 11.79 14.68 8.57
N PRO A 539 11.40 15.04 9.80
CA PRO A 539 11.12 16.43 10.14
C PRO A 539 12.40 17.28 10.17
N GLY A 540 12.24 18.58 9.86
CA GLY A 540 13.27 19.60 10.06
C GLY A 540 14.40 19.59 9.02
N GLU A 541 15.56 20.13 9.41
CA GLU A 541 16.71 20.34 8.51
C GLU A 541 17.35 19.05 7.99
N GLN A 542 17.06 17.91 8.61
CA GLN A 542 17.66 16.61 8.28
C GLN A 542 17.43 16.20 6.82
N LEU A 543 16.33 16.66 6.18
CA LEU A 543 16.09 16.53 4.75
C LEU A 543 15.81 17.91 4.14
N SER A 544 16.86 18.58 3.67
CA SER A 544 16.78 19.90 3.05
C SER A 544 16.99 19.86 1.53
N CYS A 545 17.32 18.70 0.97
CA CYS A 545 17.53 18.54 -0.47
C CYS A 545 16.92 17.22 -0.99
N VAL A 546 16.20 17.29 -2.11
CA VAL A 546 15.74 16.10 -2.83
C VAL A 546 16.22 16.21 -4.26
N ILE A 547 17.05 15.26 -4.69
CA ILE A 547 17.60 15.18 -6.04
C ILE A 547 16.95 14.01 -6.76
N ILE A 548 16.38 14.25 -7.93
CA ILE A 548 15.76 13.23 -8.78
C ILE A 548 16.54 13.18 -10.09
N ASP A 549 17.02 11.99 -10.45
CA ASP A 549 17.83 11.82 -11.64
C ASP A 549 17.03 12.02 -12.94
N LYS A 550 15.80 11.52 -12.99
CA LYS A 550 14.95 11.46 -14.19
C LYS A 550 13.49 11.68 -13.89
N LEU A 551 12.75 12.19 -14.88
CA LEU A 551 11.29 12.19 -14.82
C LEU A 551 10.79 10.75 -14.58
N PRO A 552 9.91 10.53 -13.58
CA PRO A 552 9.52 9.20 -13.10
C PRO A 552 8.45 8.55 -13.97
N PHE A 553 8.74 8.41 -15.25
CA PHE A 553 7.90 7.60 -16.12
C PHE A 553 7.94 6.15 -15.69
N ALA A 554 6.78 5.51 -15.65
CA ALA A 554 6.67 4.08 -15.36
C ALA A 554 7.53 3.26 -16.35
N VAL A 555 8.06 2.15 -15.85
CA VAL A 555 8.94 1.28 -16.61
C VAL A 555 8.11 0.60 -17.72
N PRO A 556 8.40 0.83 -19.02
CA PRO A 556 7.58 0.28 -20.09
C PRO A 556 7.59 -1.26 -20.20
N ASN A 557 8.61 -1.89 -19.58
CA ASN A 557 8.73 -3.35 -19.50
C ASN A 557 7.91 -3.94 -18.34
N ASP A 558 7.33 -3.12 -17.46
CA ASP A 558 6.36 -3.62 -16.50
C ASP A 558 5.12 -4.12 -17.26
N PRO A 559 4.70 -5.37 -17.03
CA PRO A 559 3.66 -6.00 -17.84
C PRO A 559 2.31 -5.29 -17.71
N VAL A 560 1.96 -4.83 -16.50
CA VAL A 560 0.66 -4.18 -16.26
C VAL A 560 0.63 -2.81 -16.90
N VAL A 561 1.71 -2.05 -16.76
CA VAL A 561 1.89 -0.76 -17.45
C VAL A 561 1.81 -0.94 -18.96
N ASN A 562 2.48 -1.95 -19.51
CA ASN A 562 2.48 -2.23 -20.94
C ASN A 562 1.08 -2.56 -21.47
N ALA A 563 0.35 -3.43 -20.77
CA ALA A 563 -1.01 -3.80 -21.14
C ALA A 563 -1.98 -2.61 -21.08
N ARG A 564 -1.87 -1.74 -20.06
CA ARG A 564 -2.64 -0.49 -19.98
C ARG A 564 -2.32 0.45 -21.14
N ILE A 565 -1.04 0.59 -21.51
CA ILE A 565 -0.61 1.39 -22.66
C ILE A 565 -1.21 0.84 -23.97
N GLU A 566 -1.16 -0.48 -24.16
CA GLU A 566 -1.68 -1.10 -25.38
C GLU A 566 -3.21 -1.00 -25.46
N SER A 567 -3.92 -1.21 -24.35
CA SER A 567 -5.38 -1.05 -24.28
C SER A 567 -5.82 0.37 -24.66
N ILE A 568 -5.14 1.41 -24.15
CA ILE A 568 -5.44 2.81 -24.52
C ILE A 568 -5.17 3.04 -26.01
N ARG A 569 -4.08 2.48 -26.56
CA ARG A 569 -3.75 2.58 -27.99
C ARG A 569 -4.81 1.91 -28.86
N GLN A 570 -5.28 0.73 -28.47
CA GLN A 570 -6.33 -0.01 -29.17
C GLN A 570 -7.68 0.72 -29.14
N ALA A 571 -7.97 1.43 -28.05
CA ALA A 571 -9.12 2.33 -27.96
C ALA A 571 -8.98 3.63 -28.78
N GLY A 572 -7.88 3.81 -29.52
CA GLY A 572 -7.60 4.99 -30.34
C GLY A 572 -7.06 6.20 -29.57
N GLY A 573 -6.74 6.04 -28.28
CA GLY A 573 -6.18 7.08 -27.43
C GLY A 573 -4.66 7.24 -27.57
N ASN A 574 -4.11 8.23 -26.86
CA ASN A 574 -2.68 8.46 -26.76
C ASN A 574 -2.16 8.10 -25.35
N PRO A 575 -1.57 6.90 -25.16
CA PRO A 575 -1.12 6.45 -23.84
C PRO A 575 -0.09 7.35 -23.18
N PHE A 576 0.72 8.06 -23.98
CA PHE A 576 1.74 8.95 -23.44
C PHE A 576 1.11 10.13 -22.69
N TYR A 577 0.07 10.74 -23.26
CA TYR A 577 -0.64 11.88 -22.66
C TYR A 577 -1.74 11.46 -21.68
N GLU A 578 -2.42 10.34 -21.93
CA GLU A 578 -3.56 9.91 -21.12
C GLU A 578 -3.16 9.06 -19.91
N TYR A 579 -1.97 8.46 -19.92
CA TYR A 579 -1.53 7.58 -18.84
C TYR A 579 -0.13 7.92 -18.32
N GLN A 580 0.89 7.93 -19.19
CA GLN A 580 2.28 8.04 -18.73
C GLN A 580 2.62 9.40 -18.12
N ILE A 581 2.18 10.51 -18.73
CA ILE A 581 2.38 11.86 -18.19
C ILE A 581 1.64 12.07 -16.86
N PRO A 582 0.33 11.79 -16.76
CA PRO A 582 -0.41 11.92 -15.49
C PRO A 582 0.20 11.09 -14.36
N GLN A 583 0.54 9.83 -14.61
CA GLN A 583 1.16 8.94 -13.63
C GLN A 583 2.51 9.49 -13.16
N ALA A 584 3.36 9.95 -14.10
CA ALA A 584 4.65 10.53 -13.78
C ALA A 584 4.51 11.85 -13.00
N ALA A 585 3.50 12.68 -13.31
CA ALA A 585 3.24 13.92 -12.59
C ALA A 585 2.81 13.66 -11.15
N ILE A 586 1.92 12.68 -10.92
CA ILE A 586 1.50 12.25 -9.58
C ILE A 586 2.69 11.71 -8.78
N ALA A 587 3.49 10.82 -9.39
CA ALA A 587 4.69 10.29 -8.75
C ALA A 587 5.65 11.43 -8.38
N LEU A 588 5.87 12.39 -9.28
CA LEU A 588 6.74 13.53 -9.04
C LEU A 588 6.25 14.39 -7.85
N LYS A 589 4.94 14.69 -7.79
CA LYS A 589 4.35 15.39 -6.64
C LYS A 589 4.58 14.63 -5.31
N GLN A 590 4.44 13.31 -5.31
CA GLN A 590 4.73 12.45 -4.14
C GLN A 590 6.22 12.48 -3.75
N GLY A 591 7.09 12.56 -4.75
CA GLY A 591 8.49 12.98 -4.63
C GLY A 591 8.66 14.20 -3.73
N PHE A 592 7.87 15.23 -4.02
CA PHE A 592 8.07 16.59 -3.51
C PHE A 592 7.39 16.89 -2.19
N GLY A 593 6.27 16.22 -1.89
CA GLY A 593 5.49 16.38 -0.66
C GLY A 593 6.27 16.10 0.63
N ARG A 594 7.56 15.78 0.53
CA ARG A 594 8.50 15.47 1.60
C ARG A 594 9.56 16.53 1.84
N LEU A 595 9.65 17.55 0.99
CA LEU A 595 10.64 18.60 1.21
C LEU A 595 10.13 19.60 2.26
N ILE A 596 8.84 19.96 2.17
CA ILE A 596 8.21 20.98 3.01
C ILE A 596 7.08 20.33 3.81
N ARG A 597 7.24 20.25 5.13
CA ARG A 597 6.29 19.68 6.09
C ARG A 597 5.84 20.68 7.15
N SER A 598 6.65 21.71 7.39
CA SER A 598 6.38 22.82 8.31
C SER A 598 6.56 24.18 7.63
N ARG A 599 6.08 25.26 8.27
CA ARG A 599 6.28 26.64 7.80
C ARG A 599 7.73 27.13 7.90
N SER A 600 8.54 26.48 8.73
CA SER A 600 9.97 26.78 8.88
C SER A 600 10.84 25.97 7.94
N ASP A 601 10.32 24.90 7.34
CA ASP A 601 11.10 24.06 6.44
C ASP A 601 11.50 24.87 5.21
N ARG A 602 12.76 24.71 4.82
CA ARG A 602 13.32 25.25 3.59
C ARG A 602 14.10 24.15 2.89
N GLY A 603 14.00 24.06 1.58
CA GLY A 603 14.76 23.07 0.85
C GLY A 603 14.86 23.31 -0.63
N VAL A 604 15.78 22.60 -1.27
CA VAL A 604 15.98 22.63 -2.71
C VAL A 604 15.58 21.29 -3.30
N LEU A 605 14.79 21.37 -4.34
CA LEU A 605 14.41 20.25 -5.14
C LEU A 605 15.18 20.32 -6.44
N VAL A 606 15.87 19.25 -6.79
CA VAL A 606 16.65 19.17 -8.01
C VAL A 606 16.09 18.09 -8.91
N LEU A 607 15.83 18.44 -10.17
CA LEU A 607 15.52 17.47 -11.23
C LEU A 607 16.60 17.57 -12.30
N LEU A 608 17.45 16.55 -12.40
CA LEU A 608 18.58 16.50 -13.34
C LEU A 608 18.15 16.31 -14.80
N ASP A 609 16.85 16.14 -15.04
CA ASP A 609 16.25 15.89 -16.34
C ASP A 609 15.66 17.17 -16.95
N HIS A 610 16.44 17.82 -17.80
CA HIS A 610 16.04 19.04 -18.49
C HIS A 610 14.89 18.86 -19.50
N ARG A 611 14.36 17.64 -19.71
CA ARG A 611 13.20 17.44 -20.61
C ARG A 611 11.95 18.13 -20.08
N ILE A 612 11.84 18.32 -18.76
CA ILE A 612 10.74 19.07 -18.14
C ILE A 612 10.67 20.52 -18.66
N THR A 613 11.79 21.13 -19.06
CA THR A 613 11.80 22.50 -19.62
C THR A 613 11.80 22.52 -21.15
N LYS A 614 12.42 21.53 -21.80
CA LYS A 614 12.59 21.52 -23.26
C LYS A 614 11.40 20.91 -24.02
N GLN A 615 10.62 20.04 -23.39
CA GLN A 615 9.52 19.32 -24.05
C GLN A 615 8.17 19.97 -23.77
N ARG A 616 7.25 19.93 -24.73
CA ARG A 616 5.90 20.52 -24.60
C ARG A 616 5.10 19.98 -23.43
N TYR A 617 5.23 18.67 -23.16
CA TYR A 617 4.56 18.04 -22.02
C TYR A 617 5.09 18.50 -20.66
N GLY A 618 6.24 19.18 -20.63
CA GLY A 618 6.85 19.72 -19.42
C GLY A 618 5.93 20.66 -18.64
N GLN A 619 5.08 21.41 -19.36
CA GLN A 619 4.11 22.31 -18.75
C GLN A 619 3.13 21.58 -17.83
N VAL A 620 2.71 20.35 -18.19
CA VAL A 620 1.81 19.54 -17.35
C VAL A 620 2.45 19.24 -16.00
N PHE A 621 3.77 19.02 -15.96
CA PHE A 621 4.48 18.86 -14.70
C PHE A 621 4.47 20.17 -13.91
N PHE A 622 4.87 21.30 -14.50
CA PHE A 622 4.83 22.60 -13.81
C PHE A 622 3.44 22.94 -13.24
N ASP A 623 2.39 22.76 -14.03
CA ASP A 623 1.00 23.04 -13.62
C ASP A 623 0.48 22.07 -12.55
N SER A 624 1.12 20.89 -12.44
CA SER A 624 0.80 19.91 -11.40
C SER A 624 1.51 20.22 -10.08
N LEU A 625 2.64 20.90 -10.13
CA LEU A 625 3.47 21.17 -8.96
C LEU A 625 2.96 22.42 -8.23
N PRO A 626 3.16 22.51 -6.90
CA PRO A 626 3.02 23.77 -6.19
C PRO A 626 3.87 24.87 -6.83
N ASP A 627 3.48 26.13 -6.58
CA ASP A 627 4.16 27.31 -7.12
C ASP A 627 5.52 27.54 -6.42
N TYR A 628 6.52 26.77 -6.83
CA TYR A 628 7.90 26.83 -6.34
C TYR A 628 8.66 27.98 -6.99
N GLY A 629 9.67 28.51 -6.28
CA GLY A 629 10.70 29.28 -6.97
C GLY A 629 11.39 28.38 -8.00
N PHE A 630 11.58 28.85 -9.23
CA PHE A 630 12.23 28.06 -10.29
C PHE A 630 13.55 28.69 -10.74
N THR A 631 14.59 27.87 -10.90
CA THR A 631 15.88 28.32 -11.45
C THR A 631 16.56 27.25 -12.30
N THR A 632 17.42 27.70 -13.20
CA THR A 632 18.33 26.88 -14.00
C THR A 632 19.80 27.14 -13.65
N ARG A 633 20.09 27.96 -12.63
CA ARG A 633 21.44 28.36 -12.24
C ARG A 633 21.80 27.84 -10.85
N ILE A 634 22.91 27.11 -10.75
CA ILE A 634 23.39 26.57 -9.46
C ILE A 634 23.72 27.66 -8.43
N ALA A 635 24.14 28.84 -8.88
CA ALA A 635 24.41 29.98 -7.99
C ALA A 635 23.18 30.43 -7.19
N ASP A 636 21.96 30.19 -7.69
CA ASP A 636 20.74 30.49 -6.96
C ASP A 636 20.46 29.43 -5.87
N VAL A 637 20.89 28.18 -6.08
CA VAL A 637 20.85 27.09 -5.07
C VAL A 637 21.81 27.40 -3.93
N GLU A 638 23.03 27.82 -4.24
CA GLU A 638 24.00 28.27 -3.23
C GLU A 638 23.43 29.40 -2.38
N LYS A 639 22.91 30.45 -3.02
CA LYS A 639 22.29 31.58 -2.32
C LYS A 639 21.13 31.12 -1.45
N PHE A 640 20.31 30.19 -1.93
CA PHE A 640 19.16 29.71 -1.18
C PHE A 640 19.56 29.04 0.15
N PHE A 641 20.60 28.21 0.14
CA PHE A 641 21.10 27.52 1.34
C PHE A 641 21.93 28.41 2.28
N ASN A 642 22.47 29.54 1.80
CA ASN A 642 23.30 30.46 2.59
C ASN A 642 22.51 31.54 3.35
N VAL A 643 21.17 31.52 3.29
CA VAL A 643 20.27 32.48 3.98
C VAL A 643 19.81 31.96 5.32
#